data_AF-E5ARL0-F1
#
_entry.id   AF-E5ARL0-F1
#
_cell.length_a   1.000
_cell.length_b   1.000
_cell.length_c   1.000
_cell.angle_alpha   90.00
_cell.angle_beta   90.00
_cell.angle_gamma   90.00
#
_symmetry.space_group_name_H-M   'P 1'
#
loop_
_entity.id
_entity.type
_entity.pdbx_description
1 polymer ?
#
loop_
_entity_poly.entity_id
_entity_poly.type
_entity_poly.pdbx_seq_one_letter_code
_entity_poly.pdbx_strand_id
1 'polypeptide(L)'
;MNRPAIVECNGGQFLDLTCDQNLNVKYVRLNTLFAGQLIQRASFSLARLLHWDTQHIEEPGTPDAPETPVLMDFDGANGRYFWELFFHMPHLVAHQLTNELNYADAQDWLHYLFNPSALVIPAERDTPSYWQVRPLIGQGDDAYEVDGPTDPDAIAYSRPEHYCKKVYLDYVHNLIAWADSLYRRLTRDSLTEAKLLYVRALSLMGNAPSFRGVSRWTPASLEALNQSDVTALTAFEATLDDATLSNLPAQPGGPVMLDLLDVPDFRLPLNQQLLDVWDTLASRLHNLRHNLTLDGKPMSLPLFDALANPRDLLRAQAAGAGPGQRNPGAHLVIPPYRFIAILPRAQNAVETLCRFGDQVRQYMEAGDRCAQEELQQRHVIELADFAEQLQQQYVEQAQATEAALHANKASIALRYDYYREQVERDVSAEEIAALAANNRSQELQAGVSALSMAGAVASTAPNVFGLANGGMDFGAPLQAAAHGLATESAMAQIMAMNLEASDRYRRRREEWEHQRDLAQKEMEAIDAQIAAQVVQIQAAQTALKQQRRAKTQAQELYTFLSQTRGSKVSLYRWLQGQMATLYFQAYDAVTALCLSAQACWQYEVGDYDTQFIQPDVWFDNYHGLGAGEALKLALLKMESAFVHRNERRLELIKTVSLRQLFEAQAAIKKTAWSGVIEQLKKDGQLPFELTARMLDEDYPGLYLRQLLRVSVTLPAVIGPYQNIRARLLQTSSQTVIKPSFAAVCYTHNPNDDRADTTDIRFNLRPTGQIALSTGLDDSGVVQMSFDDGRYFPFEGTGAVSSWLLEFPRHGQDDQQALFEAMTDIVIQFQYTAVDGGRQLAQDVEELLNAASESSANPSPLTHLGATSYARV
;
A
#
# COMPACT_ATOMS: atom_id res chain seq x y z
N MET A 1 43.35 -48.05 78.71
CA MET A 1 42.27 -47.49 77.87
C MET A 1 42.74 -47.64 76.44
N ASN A 2 42.13 -48.55 75.69
CA ASN A 2 42.36 -48.64 74.25
C ASN A 2 42.00 -47.27 73.67
N ARG A 3 42.92 -46.68 72.91
CA ARG A 3 42.70 -45.40 72.24
C ARG A 3 42.33 -45.69 70.79
N PRO A 4 41.54 -44.81 70.15
CA PRO A 4 41.36 -44.86 68.71
C PRO A 4 42.71 -44.94 68.00
N ALA A 5 42.83 -45.84 67.02
CA ALA A 5 44.07 -46.06 66.28
C ALA A 5 43.78 -46.05 64.77
N ILE A 6 44.77 -45.64 63.97
CA ILE A 6 44.66 -45.72 62.51
C ILE A 6 45.08 -47.13 62.07
N VAL A 7 44.23 -47.79 61.30
CA VAL A 7 44.44 -49.13 60.76
C VAL A 7 44.35 -49.07 59.24
N GLU A 8 45.20 -49.85 58.56
CA GLU A 8 45.22 -49.94 57.10
C GLU A 8 44.65 -51.27 56.61
N CYS A 9 43.79 -51.23 55.59
CA CYS A 9 43.23 -52.41 54.95
C CYS A 9 43.09 -52.18 53.44
N ASN A 10 43.77 -52.98 52.62
CA ASN A 10 43.71 -52.91 51.14
C ASN A 10 43.91 -51.49 50.57
N GLY A 11 44.77 -50.67 51.21
CA GLY A 11 45.05 -49.28 50.85
C GLY A 11 44.10 -48.23 51.47
N GLY A 12 42.97 -48.65 52.04
CA GLY A 12 42.11 -47.80 52.87
C GLY A 12 42.70 -47.58 54.27
N GLN A 13 42.66 -46.35 54.76
CA GLN A 13 43.02 -45.95 56.12
C GLN A 13 41.75 -45.70 56.92
N PHE A 14 41.63 -46.34 58.07
CA PHE A 14 40.46 -46.27 58.93
C PHE A 14 40.86 -45.88 60.35
N LEU A 15 40.06 -45.04 61.00
CA LEU A 15 40.09 -44.85 62.44
C LEU A 15 39.29 -45.98 63.10
N ASP A 16 39.98 -46.85 63.82
CA ASP A 16 39.39 -47.93 64.61
C ASP A 16 38.87 -47.37 65.94
N LEU A 17 37.56 -47.49 66.13
CA LEU A 17 36.80 -47.03 67.30
C LEU A 17 36.29 -48.19 68.16
N THR A 18 36.69 -49.44 67.88
CA THR A 18 36.30 -50.63 68.66
C THR A 18 36.73 -50.58 70.13
N CYS A 19 37.59 -49.61 70.48
CA CYS A 19 37.96 -49.31 71.85
C CYS A 19 36.80 -48.79 72.72
N ASP A 20 35.74 -48.25 72.13
CA ASP A 20 34.55 -47.76 72.84
C ASP A 20 33.32 -48.59 72.43
N GLN A 21 32.80 -49.38 73.37
CA GLN A 21 31.63 -50.23 73.13
C GLN A 21 30.31 -49.45 73.07
N ASN A 22 30.34 -48.15 73.40
CA ASN A 22 29.16 -47.28 73.33
C ASN A 22 28.96 -46.65 71.95
N LEU A 23 29.92 -46.79 71.02
CA LEU A 23 29.81 -46.27 69.66
C LEU A 23 29.22 -47.34 68.73
N ASN A 24 28.21 -46.95 67.94
CA ASN A 24 27.62 -47.80 66.92
C ASN A 24 28.53 -47.95 65.67
N VAL A 25 29.54 -47.10 65.52
CA VAL A 25 30.49 -47.11 64.40
C VAL A 25 31.82 -47.71 64.85
N LYS A 26 32.24 -48.81 64.22
CA LYS A 26 33.51 -49.49 64.52
C LYS A 26 34.71 -48.91 63.80
N TYR A 27 34.53 -48.48 62.54
CA TYR A 27 35.60 -47.95 61.70
C TYR A 27 35.11 -46.72 60.94
N VAL A 28 35.89 -45.64 60.96
CA VAL A 28 35.65 -44.45 60.13
C VAL A 28 36.75 -44.35 59.09
N ARG A 29 36.39 -44.36 57.80
CA ARG A 29 37.38 -44.20 56.73
C ARG A 29 37.95 -42.77 56.73
N LEU A 30 39.27 -42.65 56.66
CA LEU A 30 40.01 -41.38 56.67
C LEU A 30 40.49 -40.96 55.28
N ASN A 31 40.85 -41.91 54.41
CA ASN A 31 41.36 -41.63 53.06
C ASN A 31 40.38 -42.10 51.96
N THR A 32 40.73 -41.85 50.70
CA THR A 32 40.03 -42.38 49.52
C THR A 32 41.03 -42.82 48.48
N LEU A 33 40.71 -43.89 47.75
CA LEU A 33 41.52 -44.37 46.61
C LEU A 33 40.98 -43.88 45.25
N PHE A 34 39.95 -43.04 45.28
CA PHE A 34 39.25 -42.53 44.12
C PHE A 34 40.18 -41.84 43.11
N ALA A 35 41.21 -41.12 43.56
CA ALA A 35 42.10 -40.32 42.71
C ALA A 35 42.76 -41.12 41.58
N GLY A 36 43.14 -42.39 41.81
CA GLY A 36 43.75 -43.23 40.78
C GLY A 36 42.78 -43.56 39.63
N GLN A 37 41.54 -43.90 39.99
CA GLN A 37 40.46 -44.15 39.03
C GLN A 37 40.01 -42.85 38.35
N LEU A 38 39.99 -41.74 39.08
CA LEU A 38 39.68 -40.41 38.57
C LEU A 38 40.62 -40.02 37.42
N ILE A 39 41.95 -40.19 37.59
CA ILE A 39 42.94 -39.89 36.54
C ILE A 39 42.67 -40.70 35.28
N GLN A 40 42.35 -41.99 35.43
CA GLN A 40 42.02 -42.84 34.29
C GLN A 40 40.78 -42.33 33.55
N ARG A 41 39.71 -41.95 34.28
CA ARG A 41 38.48 -41.43 33.69
C ARG A 41 38.69 -40.06 33.03
N ALA A 42 39.42 -39.16 33.70
CA ALA A 42 39.78 -37.83 33.20
C ALA A 42 40.55 -37.91 31.87
N SER A 43 41.41 -38.91 31.71
CA SER A 43 42.21 -39.10 30.48
C SER A 43 41.38 -39.37 29.23
N PHE A 44 40.13 -39.85 29.39
CA PHE A 44 39.20 -40.05 28.27
C PHE A 44 38.46 -38.76 27.92
N SER A 45 37.75 -38.16 28.90
CA SER A 45 37.06 -36.88 28.74
C SER A 45 36.51 -36.37 30.08
N LEU A 46 36.19 -35.08 30.14
CA LEU A 46 35.45 -34.49 31.26
C LEU A 46 34.08 -35.16 31.45
N ALA A 47 33.37 -35.46 30.36
CA ALA A 47 32.09 -36.15 30.43
C ALA A 47 32.20 -37.55 31.07
N ARG A 48 33.30 -38.27 30.81
CA ARG A 48 33.55 -39.58 31.43
C ARG A 48 33.91 -39.46 32.91
N LEU A 49 34.58 -38.37 33.31
CA LEU A 49 34.89 -38.08 34.70
C LEU A 49 33.62 -37.82 35.52
N LEU A 50 32.70 -36.99 35.02
CA LEU A 50 31.48 -36.61 35.73
C LEU A 50 30.33 -37.64 35.60
N HIS A 51 30.53 -38.70 34.83
CA HIS A 51 29.51 -39.70 34.55
C HIS A 51 29.03 -40.46 35.80
N TRP A 52 27.77 -40.91 35.76
CA TRP A 52 27.11 -41.67 36.84
C TRP A 52 27.94 -42.86 37.35
N ASP A 53 28.55 -43.64 36.46
CA ASP A 53 29.35 -44.82 36.82
C ASP A 53 30.64 -44.47 37.57
N THR A 54 31.21 -43.28 37.38
CA THR A 54 32.37 -42.81 38.14
C THR A 54 32.00 -42.61 39.61
N GLN A 55 30.77 -42.20 39.90
CA GLN A 55 30.26 -42.05 41.28
C GLN A 55 29.91 -43.39 41.95
N HIS A 56 30.01 -44.50 41.21
CA HIS A 56 29.81 -45.87 41.68
C HIS A 56 31.11 -46.67 41.77
N ILE A 57 32.25 -45.99 41.68
CA ILE A 57 33.54 -46.62 41.91
C ILE A 57 33.55 -47.16 43.34
N GLU A 58 33.87 -48.45 43.43
CA GLU A 58 34.01 -49.18 44.67
C GLU A 58 35.33 -48.83 45.36
N GLU A 59 35.26 -48.68 46.66
CA GLU A 59 36.38 -48.59 47.57
C GLU A 59 36.55 -49.88 48.38
N PRO A 60 37.75 -50.16 48.93
CA PRO A 60 37.99 -51.37 49.71
C PRO A 60 37.03 -51.58 50.88
N GLY A 61 36.83 -52.82 51.34
CA GLY A 61 36.02 -53.09 52.53
C GLY A 61 36.65 -52.59 53.85
N THR A 62 35.88 -52.64 54.94
CA THR A 62 36.40 -52.37 56.30
C THR A 62 37.33 -53.50 56.77
N PRO A 63 38.16 -53.30 57.81
CA PRO A 63 39.06 -54.35 58.32
C PRO A 63 38.37 -55.66 58.71
N ASP A 64 37.11 -55.60 59.17
CA ASP A 64 36.31 -56.79 59.53
C ASP A 64 35.74 -57.52 58.29
N ALA A 65 35.66 -56.85 57.14
CA ALA A 65 35.10 -57.38 55.90
C ALA A 65 35.92 -56.90 54.68
N PRO A 66 37.21 -57.29 54.59
CA PRO A 66 38.15 -56.73 53.61
C PRO A 66 37.81 -57.07 52.15
N GLU A 67 37.08 -58.17 51.93
CA GLU A 67 36.70 -58.68 50.59
C GLU A 67 35.36 -58.13 50.08
N THR A 68 34.62 -57.36 50.87
CA THR A 68 33.37 -56.73 50.45
C THR A 68 33.61 -55.27 50.07
N PRO A 69 33.70 -54.93 48.78
CA PRO A 69 33.84 -53.54 48.36
C PRO A 69 32.61 -52.71 48.78
N VAL A 70 32.86 -51.45 49.12
CA VAL A 70 31.82 -50.48 49.49
C VAL A 70 31.85 -49.35 48.48
N LEU A 71 30.70 -48.83 48.05
CA LEU A 71 30.66 -47.67 47.17
C LEU A 71 31.34 -46.47 47.84
N MET A 72 31.92 -45.56 47.05
CA MET A 72 32.40 -44.28 47.58
C MET A 72 31.33 -43.59 48.42
N ASP A 73 31.73 -42.92 49.48
CA ASP A 73 30.82 -42.34 50.48
C ASP A 73 30.78 -40.81 50.35
N PHE A 74 29.58 -40.26 50.11
CA PHE A 74 29.36 -38.81 49.97
C PHE A 74 29.11 -38.11 51.31
N ASP A 75 28.90 -38.86 52.39
CA ASP A 75 28.67 -38.36 53.74
C ASP A 75 29.84 -38.69 54.69
N GLY A 76 30.83 -39.45 54.21
CA GLY A 76 32.06 -39.77 54.92
C GLY A 76 33.07 -38.61 54.97
N ALA A 77 34.25 -38.87 55.54
CA ALA A 77 35.29 -37.85 55.77
C ALA A 77 35.73 -37.06 54.52
N ASN A 78 35.65 -37.68 53.33
CA ASN A 78 35.98 -37.06 52.04
C ASN A 78 34.74 -36.67 51.21
N GLY A 79 33.54 -36.82 51.78
CA GLY A 79 32.25 -36.61 51.13
C GLY A 79 32.08 -35.20 50.56
N ARG A 80 32.51 -34.18 51.31
CA ARG A 80 32.52 -32.77 50.86
C ARG A 80 33.25 -32.59 49.52
N TYR A 81 34.40 -33.23 49.33
CA TYR A 81 35.15 -33.10 48.08
C TYR A 81 34.45 -33.80 46.91
N PHE A 82 33.72 -34.88 47.17
CA PHE A 82 32.90 -35.52 46.14
C PHE A 82 31.68 -34.66 45.77
N TRP A 83 31.03 -34.04 46.75
CA TRP A 83 30.00 -33.02 46.51
C TRP A 83 30.55 -31.83 45.69
N GLU A 84 31.73 -31.32 46.06
CA GLU A 84 32.37 -30.23 45.32
C GLU A 84 32.67 -30.63 43.86
N LEU A 85 33.19 -31.84 43.63
CA LEU A 85 33.55 -32.32 42.31
C LEU A 85 32.35 -32.60 41.39
N PHE A 86 31.34 -33.32 41.90
CA PHE A 86 30.24 -33.81 41.08
C PHE A 86 29.05 -32.86 41.03
N PHE A 87 28.85 -32.02 42.05
CA PHE A 87 27.71 -31.10 42.13
C PHE A 87 28.12 -29.63 42.05
N HIS A 88 28.89 -29.11 43.02
CA HIS A 88 29.14 -27.66 43.12
C HIS A 88 29.97 -27.12 41.97
N MET A 89 30.99 -27.85 41.52
CA MET A 89 31.81 -27.40 40.41
C MET A 89 31.00 -27.30 39.10
N PRO A 90 30.28 -28.34 38.64
CA PRO A 90 29.46 -28.21 37.44
C PRO A 90 28.35 -27.16 37.58
N HIS A 91 27.74 -27.03 38.77
CA HIS A 91 26.71 -26.02 39.04
C HIS A 91 27.26 -24.59 38.97
N LEU A 92 28.42 -24.34 39.60
CA LEU A 92 29.09 -23.06 39.57
C LEU A 92 29.53 -22.67 38.15
N VAL A 93 30.06 -23.63 37.38
CA VAL A 93 30.46 -23.38 35.99
C VAL A 93 29.23 -23.04 35.13
N ALA A 94 28.14 -23.78 35.26
CA ALA A 94 26.89 -23.46 34.57
C ALA A 94 26.35 -22.07 34.96
N HIS A 95 26.39 -21.73 36.26
CA HIS A 95 25.96 -20.43 36.75
C HIS A 95 26.81 -19.29 36.18
N GLN A 96 28.14 -19.42 36.19
CA GLN A 96 29.04 -18.41 35.63
C GLN A 96 28.84 -18.27 34.11
N LEU A 97 28.72 -19.37 33.37
CA LEU A 97 28.45 -19.33 31.93
C LEU A 97 27.12 -18.64 31.61
N THR A 98 26.10 -18.83 32.45
CA THR A 98 24.82 -18.11 32.33
C THR A 98 24.99 -16.61 32.56
N ASN A 99 25.77 -16.20 33.57
CA ASN A 99 26.06 -14.80 33.86
C ASN A 99 26.88 -14.12 32.74
N GLU A 100 27.78 -14.86 32.09
CA GLU A 100 28.56 -14.44 30.93
C GLU A 100 27.78 -14.56 29.59
N LEU A 101 26.47 -14.83 29.65
CA LEU A 101 25.55 -14.95 28.50
C LEU A 101 25.86 -16.11 27.53
N ASN A 102 26.67 -17.08 27.95
CA ASN A 102 26.98 -18.29 27.17
C ASN A 102 26.01 -19.44 27.53
N TYR A 103 24.77 -19.29 27.07
CA TYR A 103 23.68 -20.16 27.50
C TYR A 103 23.76 -21.60 26.98
N ALA A 104 24.35 -21.83 25.80
CA ALA A 104 24.47 -23.16 25.23
C ALA A 104 25.44 -24.01 26.05
N ASP A 105 26.64 -23.49 26.33
CA ASP A 105 27.61 -24.18 27.17
C ASP A 105 27.09 -24.32 28.61
N ALA A 106 26.41 -23.31 29.15
CA ALA A 106 25.75 -23.41 30.45
C ALA A 106 24.75 -24.57 30.51
N GLN A 107 24.00 -24.79 29.43
CA GLN A 107 23.06 -25.90 29.30
C GLN A 107 23.76 -27.26 29.30
N ASP A 108 24.87 -27.38 28.57
CA ASP A 108 25.68 -28.60 28.50
C ASP A 108 26.30 -28.93 29.87
N TRP A 109 26.73 -27.91 30.62
CA TRP A 109 27.22 -28.08 31.98
C TRP A 109 26.12 -28.49 32.96
N LEU A 110 24.91 -27.95 32.82
CA LEU A 110 23.75 -28.41 33.59
C LEU A 110 23.38 -29.86 33.28
N HIS A 111 23.65 -30.38 32.07
CA HIS A 111 23.42 -31.79 31.74
C HIS A 111 24.28 -32.77 32.56
N TYR A 112 25.40 -32.33 33.13
CA TYR A 112 26.17 -33.14 34.09
C TYR A 112 25.48 -33.27 35.46
N LEU A 113 24.46 -32.45 35.73
CA LEU A 113 23.65 -32.51 36.95
C LEU A 113 22.26 -33.10 36.66
N PHE A 114 21.60 -32.56 35.63
CA PHE A 114 20.23 -32.87 35.22
C PHE A 114 20.11 -32.84 33.69
N ASN A 115 19.86 -33.99 33.08
CA ASN A 115 19.64 -34.12 31.64
C ASN A 115 18.23 -34.69 31.36
N PRO A 116 17.24 -33.84 31.00
CA PRO A 116 15.88 -34.30 30.71
C PRO A 116 15.76 -35.05 29.38
N SER A 117 16.82 -35.10 28.57
CA SER A 117 16.87 -35.82 27.29
C SER A 117 17.60 -37.16 27.35
N ALA A 118 18.12 -37.54 28.52
CA ALA A 118 18.79 -38.82 28.70
C ALA A 118 17.82 -39.98 28.43
N LEU A 119 18.24 -40.94 27.61
CA LEU A 119 17.49 -42.17 27.35
C LEU A 119 17.70 -43.14 28.51
N VAL A 120 16.64 -43.70 29.07
CA VAL A 120 16.73 -44.81 30.03
C VAL A 120 17.28 -46.03 29.29
N ILE A 121 18.50 -46.47 29.63
CA ILE A 121 19.15 -47.65 29.05
C ILE A 121 18.89 -48.83 30.00
N PRO A 122 17.99 -49.78 29.67
CA PRO A 122 17.61 -50.86 30.59
C PRO A 122 18.74 -51.85 30.92
N ALA A 123 19.85 -51.80 30.19
CA ALA A 123 20.96 -52.75 30.27
C ALA A 123 22.08 -52.33 31.26
N GLU A 124 22.07 -51.11 31.78
CA GLU A 124 23.01 -50.63 32.80
C GLU A 124 22.31 -50.56 34.16
N ARG A 125 22.94 -51.12 35.22
CA ARG A 125 22.38 -51.18 36.60
C ARG A 125 21.89 -49.80 37.05
N ASP A 126 20.68 -49.76 37.62
CA ASP A 126 20.05 -48.60 38.28
C ASP A 126 20.42 -47.24 37.66
N THR A 127 20.25 -47.10 36.34
CA THR A 127 20.42 -45.81 35.67
C THR A 127 19.25 -44.89 36.08
N PRO A 128 19.51 -43.72 36.69
CA PRO A 128 18.48 -42.77 37.06
C PRO A 128 17.86 -42.13 35.82
N SER A 129 16.59 -41.75 35.93
CA SER A 129 15.81 -41.21 34.81
C SER A 129 16.44 -39.99 34.14
N TYR A 130 16.95 -39.03 34.93
CA TYR A 130 17.44 -37.72 34.42
C TYR A 130 18.46 -37.01 35.33
N TRP A 131 18.62 -37.41 36.60
CA TRP A 131 19.64 -36.87 37.50
C TRP A 131 20.96 -37.61 37.33
N GLN A 132 22.07 -36.89 37.22
CA GLN A 132 23.39 -37.46 36.95
C GLN A 132 24.31 -37.44 38.18
N VAL A 133 23.80 -37.00 39.33
CA VAL A 133 24.55 -36.89 40.60
C VAL A 133 23.90 -37.78 41.64
N ARG A 134 24.65 -38.76 42.14
CA ARG A 134 24.18 -39.84 43.03
C ARG A 134 23.55 -39.35 44.32
N PRO A 135 24.16 -38.42 45.09
CA PRO A 135 23.56 -37.98 46.34
C PRO A 135 22.27 -37.14 46.14
N LEU A 136 21.97 -36.64 44.93
CA LEU A 136 20.71 -35.91 44.69
C LEU A 136 19.47 -36.80 44.74
N ILE A 137 19.62 -38.12 44.51
CA ILE A 137 18.53 -39.10 44.60
C ILE A 137 18.56 -39.91 45.90
N GLY A 138 19.52 -39.63 46.79
CA GLY A 138 19.67 -40.28 48.09
C GLY A 138 18.70 -39.75 49.15
N GLN A 139 18.75 -40.33 50.36
CA GLN A 139 17.88 -39.92 51.47
C GLN A 139 18.32 -38.61 52.17
N GLY A 140 19.57 -38.16 51.94
CA GLY A 140 20.17 -37.02 52.65
C GLY A 140 20.57 -37.36 54.09
N ASP A 141 21.16 -36.40 54.80
CA ASP A 141 21.53 -36.53 56.22
C ASP A 141 21.05 -35.33 57.02
N ASP A 142 20.06 -35.54 57.90
CA ASP A 142 19.44 -34.49 58.70
C ASP A 142 20.47 -33.76 59.61
N ALA A 143 21.63 -34.37 59.91
CA ALA A 143 22.68 -33.75 60.73
C ALA A 143 23.19 -32.41 60.15
N TYR A 144 23.24 -32.28 58.82
CA TYR A 144 23.68 -31.03 58.18
C TYR A 144 22.77 -29.85 58.55
N GLU A 145 21.45 -30.03 58.49
CA GLU A 145 20.48 -28.97 58.79
C GLU A 145 20.49 -28.58 60.27
N VAL A 146 20.77 -29.52 61.18
CA VAL A 146 20.87 -29.18 62.60
C VAL A 146 22.15 -28.38 62.92
N ASP A 147 23.26 -28.69 62.24
CA ASP A 147 24.51 -27.93 62.32
C ASP A 147 24.36 -26.52 61.70
N GLY A 148 23.50 -26.36 60.69
CA GLY A 148 23.27 -25.10 59.99
C GLY A 148 21.80 -24.82 59.66
N PRO A 149 20.92 -24.54 60.65
CA PRO A 149 19.47 -24.45 60.43
C PRO A 149 19.02 -23.22 59.62
N THR A 150 19.94 -22.29 59.38
CA THR A 150 19.71 -21.10 58.54
C THR A 150 20.60 -21.08 57.30
N ASP A 151 21.45 -22.08 57.12
CA ASP A 151 22.30 -22.24 55.94
C ASP A 151 21.53 -23.01 54.85
N PRO A 152 21.23 -22.38 53.70
CA PRO A 152 20.46 -23.03 52.64
C PRO A 152 21.16 -24.27 52.05
N ASP A 153 22.50 -24.30 52.05
CA ASP A 153 23.25 -25.45 51.54
C ASP A 153 23.18 -26.61 52.54
N ALA A 154 23.24 -26.33 53.83
CA ALA A 154 23.05 -27.32 54.90
C ALA A 154 21.66 -27.96 54.88
N ILE A 155 20.62 -27.14 54.72
CA ILE A 155 19.23 -27.59 54.50
C ILE A 155 19.14 -28.46 53.23
N ALA A 156 19.87 -28.11 52.17
CA ALA A 156 19.85 -28.85 50.92
C ALA A 156 20.67 -30.15 50.95
N TYR A 157 21.71 -30.28 51.79
CA TYR A 157 22.37 -31.57 52.04
C TYR A 157 21.50 -32.52 52.87
N SER A 158 20.78 -31.98 53.87
CA SER A 158 19.77 -32.71 54.64
C SER A 158 18.64 -33.23 53.74
N ARG A 159 18.14 -32.36 52.86
CA ARG A 159 17.09 -32.69 51.89
C ARG A 159 17.54 -32.35 50.47
N PRO A 160 18.20 -33.29 49.75
CA PRO A 160 18.73 -33.08 48.39
C PRO A 160 17.68 -32.67 47.34
N GLU A 161 16.38 -32.81 47.65
CA GLU A 161 15.29 -32.26 46.85
C GLU A 161 15.38 -30.73 46.65
N HIS A 162 15.98 -29.98 47.58
CA HIS A 162 16.18 -28.55 47.42
C HIS A 162 17.21 -28.23 46.33
N TYR A 163 18.33 -28.96 46.28
CA TYR A 163 19.28 -28.87 45.18
C TYR A 163 18.66 -29.33 43.86
N CYS A 164 17.83 -30.38 43.88
CA CYS A 164 17.08 -30.78 42.70
C CYS A 164 16.17 -29.64 42.18
N LYS A 165 15.39 -29.01 43.06
CA LYS A 165 14.53 -27.86 42.72
C LYS A 165 15.37 -26.70 42.16
N LYS A 166 16.52 -26.40 42.77
CA LYS A 166 17.42 -25.32 42.36
C LYS A 166 18.04 -25.58 40.98
N VAL A 167 18.64 -26.75 40.74
CA VAL A 167 19.23 -27.11 39.44
C VAL A 167 18.15 -27.12 38.35
N TYR A 168 16.98 -27.66 38.65
CA TYR A 168 15.86 -27.65 37.72
C TYR A 168 15.42 -26.22 37.36
N LEU A 169 15.29 -25.35 38.35
CA LEU A 169 14.98 -23.94 38.11
C LEU A 169 16.09 -23.22 37.33
N ASP A 170 17.36 -23.49 37.62
CA ASP A 170 18.47 -22.91 36.88
C ASP A 170 18.49 -23.34 35.42
N TYR A 171 18.13 -24.60 35.15
CA TYR A 171 17.93 -25.10 33.80
C TYR A 171 16.81 -24.35 33.06
N VAL A 172 15.68 -24.13 33.72
CA VAL A 172 14.55 -23.37 33.16
C VAL A 172 14.92 -21.89 32.99
N HIS A 173 15.60 -21.28 33.96
CA HIS A 173 16.07 -19.89 33.90
C HIS A 173 17.10 -19.70 32.79
N ASN A 174 18.02 -20.63 32.58
CA ASN A 174 18.97 -20.56 31.47
C ASN A 174 18.24 -20.61 30.11
N LEU A 175 17.24 -21.49 29.96
CA LEU A 175 16.40 -21.50 28.75
C LEU A 175 15.63 -20.19 28.55
N ILE A 176 15.08 -19.61 29.62
CA ILE A 176 14.38 -18.32 29.58
C ILE A 176 15.36 -17.21 29.21
N ALA A 177 16.55 -17.16 29.82
CA ALA A 177 17.58 -16.15 29.55
C ALA A 177 18.09 -16.24 28.11
N TRP A 178 18.30 -17.46 27.61
CA TRP A 178 18.65 -17.71 26.21
C TRP A 178 17.55 -17.23 25.28
N ALA A 179 16.30 -17.60 25.53
CA ALA A 179 15.15 -17.15 24.76
C ALA A 179 15.01 -15.61 24.77
N ASP A 180 15.17 -14.99 25.94
CA ASP A 180 15.16 -13.54 26.15
C ASP A 180 16.27 -12.86 25.33
N SER A 181 17.46 -13.47 25.21
CA SER A 181 18.55 -12.95 24.37
C SER A 181 18.23 -12.99 22.87
N LEU A 182 17.59 -14.06 22.40
CA LEU A 182 17.16 -14.24 21.01
C LEU A 182 15.98 -13.34 20.66
N TYR A 183 15.06 -13.14 21.61
CA TYR A 183 13.94 -12.23 21.49
C TYR A 183 14.43 -10.80 21.22
N ARG A 184 15.44 -10.34 21.97
CA ARG A 184 16.02 -9.00 21.82
C ARG A 184 16.64 -8.74 20.44
N ARG A 185 16.93 -9.77 19.64
CA ARG A 185 17.45 -9.62 18.26
C ARG A 185 16.37 -9.20 17.26
N LEU A 186 15.09 -9.42 17.56
CA LEU A 186 13.93 -8.96 16.78
C LEU A 186 13.95 -9.37 15.30
N THR A 187 14.50 -10.54 14.96
CA THR A 187 14.36 -11.13 13.62
C THR A 187 13.32 -12.25 13.66
N ARG A 188 12.66 -12.53 12.52
CA ARG A 188 11.66 -13.61 12.44
C ARG A 188 12.21 -14.96 12.91
N ASP A 189 13.45 -15.27 12.52
CA ASP A 189 14.09 -16.52 12.86
C ASP A 189 14.47 -16.55 14.35
N SER A 190 15.03 -15.47 14.90
CA SER A 190 15.37 -15.41 16.33
C SER A 190 14.15 -15.44 17.24
N LEU A 191 13.03 -14.84 16.82
CA LEU A 191 11.76 -14.90 17.56
C LEU A 191 11.14 -16.29 17.52
N THR A 192 11.31 -17.00 16.39
CA THR A 192 10.87 -18.40 16.27
C THR A 192 11.69 -19.30 17.18
N GLU A 193 13.00 -19.12 17.21
CA GLU A 193 13.92 -19.84 18.10
C GLU A 193 13.63 -19.53 19.59
N ALA A 194 13.44 -18.25 19.94
CA ALA A 194 13.04 -17.84 21.29
C ALA A 194 11.73 -18.50 21.71
N LYS A 195 10.73 -18.56 20.81
CA LYS A 195 9.46 -19.24 21.07
C LYS A 195 9.66 -20.73 21.39
N LEU A 196 10.52 -21.42 20.66
CA LEU A 196 10.81 -22.84 20.92
C LEU A 196 11.41 -23.04 22.31
N LEU A 197 12.32 -22.18 22.73
CA LEU A 197 12.93 -22.23 24.06
C LEU A 197 11.92 -21.91 25.18
N TYR A 198 11.07 -20.89 25.04
CA TYR A 198 10.01 -20.63 26.03
C TYR A 198 8.99 -21.76 26.12
N VAL A 199 8.60 -22.35 24.98
CA VAL A 199 7.70 -23.51 24.98
C VAL A 199 8.36 -24.71 25.64
N ARG A 200 9.66 -24.93 25.41
CA ARG A 200 10.42 -25.97 26.11
C ARG A 200 10.45 -25.72 27.62
N ALA A 201 10.78 -24.51 28.06
CA ALA A 201 10.76 -24.11 29.47
C ALA A 201 9.37 -24.31 30.09
N LEU A 202 8.29 -23.89 29.41
CA LEU A 202 6.92 -24.11 29.87
C LEU A 202 6.53 -25.59 29.91
N SER A 203 6.97 -26.39 28.94
CA SER A 203 6.70 -27.83 28.90
C SER A 203 7.35 -28.58 30.07
N LEU A 204 8.52 -28.11 30.51
CA LEU A 204 9.17 -28.60 31.72
C LEU A 204 8.33 -28.22 32.94
N MET A 205 8.03 -26.91 33.10
CA MET A 205 7.31 -26.38 34.27
C MET A 205 5.87 -26.90 34.41
N GLY A 206 5.25 -27.37 33.32
CA GLY A 206 3.86 -27.82 33.31
C GLY A 206 2.85 -26.69 33.50
N ASN A 207 1.61 -27.05 33.81
CA ASN A 207 0.54 -26.08 34.06
C ASN A 207 0.77 -25.33 35.37
N ALA A 208 0.53 -24.03 35.37
CA ALA A 208 0.58 -23.23 36.60
C ALA A 208 -0.41 -23.79 37.64
N PRO A 209 0.00 -23.94 38.92
CA PRO A 209 -0.86 -24.49 39.96
C PRO A 209 -2.06 -23.57 40.21
N SER A 210 -3.28 -24.10 40.16
CA SER A 210 -4.50 -23.35 40.46
C SER A 210 -4.85 -23.44 41.94
N PHE A 211 -4.50 -22.43 42.74
CA PHE A 211 -4.88 -22.36 44.16
C PHE A 211 -6.32 -21.85 44.37
N ARG A 212 -7.29 -22.36 43.58
CA ARG A 212 -8.72 -22.06 43.78
C ARG A 212 -9.29 -22.92 44.91
N GLY A 213 -8.70 -22.82 46.11
CA GLY A 213 -9.30 -23.28 47.34
C GLY A 213 -9.98 -22.09 48.02
N VAL A 214 -11.23 -22.25 48.47
CA VAL A 214 -11.87 -21.28 49.37
C VAL A 214 -10.91 -21.06 50.54
N SER A 215 -10.40 -19.83 50.71
CA SER A 215 -9.55 -19.51 51.85
C SER A 215 -10.36 -19.83 53.11
N ARG A 216 -9.94 -20.88 53.84
CA ARG A 216 -10.51 -21.23 55.15
C ARG A 216 -9.92 -20.36 56.26
N TRP A 217 -9.11 -19.36 55.91
CA TRP A 217 -8.52 -18.42 56.83
C TRP A 217 -9.58 -17.43 57.32
N THR A 218 -9.81 -17.42 58.63
CA THR A 218 -10.66 -16.44 59.30
C THR A 218 -9.76 -15.38 59.95
N PRO A 219 -9.90 -14.09 59.58
CA PRO A 219 -9.13 -13.03 60.23
C PRO A 219 -9.37 -13.02 61.75
N ALA A 220 -8.29 -13.07 62.53
CA ALA A 220 -8.31 -13.00 63.98
C ALA A 220 -7.51 -11.77 64.47
N SER A 221 -7.82 -11.25 65.65
CA SER A 221 -7.01 -10.21 66.28
C SER A 221 -5.69 -10.79 66.78
N LEU A 222 -4.65 -9.95 66.87
CA LEU A 222 -3.36 -10.36 67.44
C LEU A 222 -3.51 -10.90 68.87
N GLU A 223 -4.42 -10.32 69.66
CA GLU A 223 -4.74 -10.78 71.01
C GLU A 223 -5.34 -12.19 71.03
N ALA A 224 -6.21 -12.53 70.06
CA ALA A 224 -6.79 -13.87 69.94
C ALA A 224 -5.75 -14.91 69.49
N LEU A 225 -4.84 -14.54 68.58
CA LEU A 225 -3.77 -15.42 68.10
C LEU A 225 -2.71 -15.72 69.18
N ASN A 226 -2.45 -14.77 70.07
CA ASN A 226 -1.56 -14.97 71.22
C ASN A 226 -2.15 -15.90 72.31
N GLN A 227 -3.42 -16.30 72.19
CA GLN A 227 -4.11 -17.22 73.10
C GLN A 227 -4.34 -18.61 72.49
N SER A 228 -3.85 -18.86 71.26
CA SER A 228 -4.00 -20.15 70.57
C SER A 228 -3.26 -21.28 71.32
N ASP A 229 -3.84 -22.49 71.30
CA ASP A 229 -3.31 -23.66 72.03
C ASP A 229 -2.08 -24.24 71.28
N VAL A 230 -0.91 -24.02 71.86
CA VAL A 230 0.42 -24.33 71.30
C VAL A 230 0.76 -25.79 71.59
N THR A 231 0.30 -26.71 70.72
CA THR A 231 0.40 -28.17 70.93
C THR A 231 0.95 -28.94 69.73
N ALA A 232 1.21 -28.26 68.61
CA ALA A 232 1.65 -28.88 67.36
C ALA A 232 3.10 -29.37 67.47
N LEU A 233 3.99 -28.60 68.11
CA LEU A 233 5.37 -29.04 68.37
C LEU A 233 5.40 -30.20 69.37
N THR A 234 4.58 -30.17 70.41
CA THR A 234 4.48 -31.28 71.38
C THR A 234 3.96 -32.56 70.73
N ALA A 235 3.00 -32.44 69.79
CA ALA A 235 2.52 -33.57 69.01
C ALA A 235 3.58 -34.10 68.03
N PHE A 236 4.40 -33.22 67.44
CA PHE A 236 5.53 -33.60 66.59
C PHE A 236 6.65 -34.31 67.37
N GLU A 237 7.03 -33.79 68.53
CA GLU A 237 8.00 -34.42 69.43
C GLU A 237 7.59 -35.86 69.80
N ALA A 238 6.29 -36.10 69.99
CA ALA A 238 5.74 -37.44 70.27
C ALA A 238 5.83 -38.42 69.08
N THR A 239 6.15 -37.94 67.87
CA THR A 239 6.34 -38.79 66.68
C THR A 239 7.79 -39.23 66.46
N LEU A 240 8.74 -38.65 67.19
CA LEU A 240 10.16 -39.00 67.10
C LEU A 240 10.47 -40.26 67.91
N ASP A 241 11.28 -41.16 67.36
CA ASP A 241 11.77 -42.34 68.08
C ASP A 241 13.17 -42.10 68.69
N ASP A 242 13.54 -42.94 69.67
CA ASP A 242 14.83 -42.85 70.35
C ASP A 242 16.02 -42.97 69.38
N ALA A 243 15.84 -43.66 68.26
CA ALA A 243 16.84 -43.82 67.22
C ALA A 243 17.10 -42.51 66.47
N THR A 244 16.05 -41.77 66.12
CA THR A 244 16.16 -40.45 65.47
C THR A 244 16.79 -39.43 66.42
N LEU A 245 16.36 -39.41 67.68
CA LEU A 245 16.91 -38.53 68.71
C LEU A 245 18.40 -38.79 68.99
N SER A 246 18.85 -40.05 68.88
CA SER A 246 20.25 -40.41 69.13
C SER A 246 21.24 -39.94 68.06
N ASN A 247 20.76 -39.59 66.86
CA ASN A 247 21.58 -39.16 65.74
C ASN A 247 21.55 -37.64 65.48
N LEU A 248 20.77 -36.87 66.26
CA LEU A 248 20.74 -35.42 66.19
C LEU A 248 21.88 -34.82 67.05
N PRO A 249 22.56 -33.76 66.62
CA PRO A 249 23.59 -33.13 67.43
C PRO A 249 23.00 -32.48 68.69
N ALA A 250 23.78 -32.51 69.78
CA ALA A 250 23.32 -32.14 71.13
C ALA A 250 23.01 -30.65 71.31
N GLN A 251 23.44 -29.78 70.38
CA GLN A 251 23.10 -28.35 70.35
C GLN A 251 22.85 -27.90 68.91
N PRO A 252 21.84 -27.06 68.66
CA PRO A 252 21.64 -26.47 67.34
C PRO A 252 22.73 -25.44 67.03
N GLY A 253 23.15 -25.37 65.77
CA GLY A 253 24.17 -24.42 65.31
C GLY A 253 23.68 -22.98 65.09
N GLY A 254 22.46 -22.62 65.49
CA GLY A 254 21.93 -21.27 65.26
C GLY A 254 20.60 -20.96 65.95
N PRO A 255 20.13 -19.70 65.87
CA PRO A 255 18.84 -19.28 66.43
C PRO A 255 17.68 -19.87 65.61
N VAL A 256 16.74 -20.54 66.27
CA VAL A 256 15.56 -21.14 65.62
C VAL A 256 14.30 -20.39 66.02
N MET A 257 13.55 -19.87 65.04
CA MET A 257 12.21 -19.28 65.26
C MET A 257 11.12 -20.34 65.00
N LEU A 258 10.93 -21.27 65.95
CA LEU A 258 9.90 -22.32 65.86
C LEU A 258 8.52 -21.86 66.35
N ASP A 259 8.46 -20.83 67.20
CA ASP A 259 7.24 -20.39 67.92
C ASP A 259 6.06 -20.05 66.99
N LEU A 260 6.34 -19.59 65.77
CA LEU A 260 5.31 -19.23 64.78
C LEU A 260 4.70 -20.44 64.07
N LEU A 261 5.43 -21.57 64.02
CA LEU A 261 4.97 -22.83 63.41
C LEU A 261 4.01 -23.60 64.33
N ASP A 262 4.03 -23.31 65.62
CA ASP A 262 3.20 -23.97 66.63
C ASP A 262 1.79 -23.35 66.74
N VAL A 263 1.57 -22.20 66.07
CA VAL A 263 0.27 -21.54 66.00
C VAL A 263 -0.50 -22.07 64.76
N PRO A 264 -1.58 -22.85 64.93
CA PRO A 264 -2.27 -23.57 63.83
C PRO A 264 -2.98 -22.64 62.85
N ASP A 265 -3.15 -21.38 63.24
CA ASP A 265 -3.71 -20.34 62.42
C ASP A 265 -2.80 -20.03 61.22
N PHE A 266 -1.48 -19.85 61.42
CA PHE A 266 -0.57 -19.52 60.33
C PHE A 266 -0.46 -20.65 59.30
N ARG A 267 -0.31 -20.27 58.03
CA ARG A 267 -0.16 -21.19 56.89
C ARG A 267 1.20 -20.97 56.25
N LEU A 268 1.81 -22.06 55.76
CA LEU A 268 3.05 -21.98 55.00
C LEU A 268 2.86 -21.08 53.76
N PRO A 269 3.73 -20.09 53.53
CA PRO A 269 3.63 -19.22 52.37
C PRO A 269 3.91 -20.00 51.08
N LEU A 270 3.28 -19.58 49.99
CA LEU A 270 3.64 -20.07 48.66
C LEU A 270 4.99 -19.47 48.23
N ASN A 271 5.83 -20.27 47.58
CA ASN A 271 7.07 -19.77 47.00
C ASN A 271 6.76 -18.87 45.79
N GLN A 272 6.74 -17.56 46.00
CA GLN A 272 6.47 -16.58 44.94
C GLN A 272 7.51 -16.63 43.82
N GLN A 273 8.79 -16.83 44.14
CA GLN A 273 9.85 -16.89 43.12
C GLN A 273 9.61 -18.01 42.12
N LEU A 274 9.06 -19.14 42.56
CA LEU A 274 8.68 -20.24 41.68
C LEU A 274 7.44 -19.88 40.85
N LEU A 275 6.44 -19.21 41.45
CA LEU A 275 5.23 -18.75 40.75
C LEU A 275 5.54 -17.74 39.64
N ASP A 276 6.47 -16.82 39.91
CA ASP A 276 6.93 -15.78 38.99
C ASP A 276 7.53 -16.35 37.69
N VAL A 277 8.03 -17.60 37.71
CA VAL A 277 8.53 -18.28 36.50
C VAL A 277 7.39 -18.53 35.52
N TRP A 278 6.22 -19.00 35.98
CA TRP A 278 5.06 -19.17 35.11
C TRP A 278 4.54 -17.83 34.60
N ASP A 279 4.51 -16.79 35.44
CA ASP A 279 4.07 -15.46 35.04
C ASP A 279 5.03 -14.84 34.01
N THR A 280 6.33 -15.04 34.19
CA THR A 280 7.36 -14.63 33.22
C THR A 280 7.15 -15.35 31.90
N LEU A 281 7.06 -16.68 31.89
CA LEU A 281 6.84 -17.47 30.68
C LEU A 281 5.52 -17.08 29.98
N ALA A 282 4.45 -16.91 30.75
CA ALA A 282 3.15 -16.48 30.23
C ALA A 282 3.23 -15.10 29.58
N SER A 283 3.90 -14.14 30.23
CA SER A 283 4.15 -12.79 29.70
C SER A 283 4.97 -12.84 28.40
N ARG A 284 6.10 -13.56 28.39
CA ARG A 284 6.97 -13.69 27.21
C ARG A 284 6.25 -14.32 26.01
N LEU A 285 5.52 -15.41 26.26
CA LEU A 285 4.71 -16.09 25.23
C LEU A 285 3.53 -15.23 24.78
N HIS A 286 2.89 -14.48 25.68
CA HIS A 286 1.86 -13.51 25.33
C HIS A 286 2.43 -12.45 24.39
N ASN A 287 3.56 -11.83 24.75
CA ASN A 287 4.21 -10.82 23.92
C ASN A 287 4.56 -11.38 22.52
N LEU A 288 5.11 -12.59 22.43
CA LEU A 288 5.40 -13.23 21.14
C LEU A 288 4.16 -13.50 20.31
N ARG A 289 3.04 -13.88 20.94
CA ARG A 289 1.77 -14.17 20.26
C ARG A 289 1.08 -12.90 19.74
N HIS A 290 1.36 -11.74 20.35
CA HIS A 290 0.70 -10.47 20.05
C HIS A 290 1.63 -9.46 19.34
N ASN A 291 2.77 -9.92 18.82
CA ASN A 291 3.74 -9.09 18.10
C ASN A 291 4.22 -7.89 18.95
N LEU A 292 4.56 -8.15 20.21
CA LEU A 292 5.13 -7.18 21.14
C LEU A 292 6.62 -7.46 21.34
N THR A 293 7.40 -6.47 21.78
CA THR A 293 8.78 -6.65 22.25
C THR A 293 8.80 -7.34 23.61
N LEU A 294 9.99 -7.69 24.10
CA LEU A 294 10.17 -8.26 25.43
C LEU A 294 9.51 -7.40 26.53
N ASP A 295 9.57 -6.07 26.40
CA ASP A 295 9.00 -5.09 27.33
C ASP A 295 7.50 -4.83 27.12
N GLY A 296 6.85 -5.51 26.18
CA GLY A 296 5.42 -5.36 25.89
C GLY A 296 5.06 -4.21 24.94
N LYS A 297 6.03 -3.59 24.25
CA LYS A 297 5.77 -2.53 23.25
C LYS A 297 5.45 -3.13 21.89
N PRO A 298 4.58 -2.54 21.05
CA PRO A 298 4.30 -3.06 19.71
C PRO A 298 5.59 -3.18 18.87
N MET A 299 5.82 -4.35 18.29
CA MET A 299 6.98 -4.63 17.44
C MET A 299 6.61 -4.42 15.96
N SER A 300 7.42 -3.63 15.25
CA SER A 300 7.31 -3.49 13.79
C SER A 300 8.33 -4.41 13.13
N LEU A 301 7.91 -5.62 12.75
CA LEU A 301 8.72 -6.55 11.98
C LEU A 301 8.54 -6.25 10.48
N PRO A 302 9.59 -5.90 9.73
CA PRO A 302 9.50 -5.74 8.29
C PRO A 302 9.18 -7.11 7.65
N LEU A 303 8.19 -7.14 6.75
CA LEU A 303 7.69 -8.38 6.14
C LEU A 303 8.73 -9.03 5.18
N PHE A 304 9.61 -8.20 4.58
CA PHE A 304 10.81 -8.51 3.77
C PHE A 304 11.72 -7.25 3.74
N ASP A 305 12.99 -7.36 3.36
CA ASP A 305 13.84 -6.19 3.03
C ASP A 305 13.12 -5.25 2.05
N ALA A 306 13.30 -3.94 2.22
CA ALA A 306 12.47 -2.92 1.57
C ALA A 306 12.58 -2.94 0.03
N LEU A 307 11.45 -3.07 -0.67
CA LEU A 307 11.31 -2.84 -2.12
C LEU A 307 10.06 -2.01 -2.46
N ALA A 308 10.12 -1.39 -3.65
CA ALA A 308 9.55 -0.09 -4.01
C ALA A 308 8.01 0.02 -4.27
N ASN A 309 7.54 1.23 -3.95
CA ASN A 309 6.47 2.13 -4.43
C ASN A 309 5.09 1.62 -4.95
N PRO A 310 3.94 2.11 -4.41
CA PRO A 310 2.58 1.63 -4.67
C PRO A 310 1.82 2.43 -5.76
N ARG A 311 2.46 2.76 -6.88
CA ARG A 311 1.87 3.60 -7.95
C ARG A 311 1.26 2.85 -9.13
N ASP A 312 1.33 1.53 -9.17
CA ASP A 312 0.84 0.74 -10.31
C ASP A 312 -0.59 0.19 -10.19
N LEU A 313 -1.30 0.46 -9.08
CA LEU A 313 -2.73 0.09 -8.94
C LEU A 313 -3.72 1.19 -9.36
N LEU A 314 -3.27 2.43 -9.58
CA LEU A 314 -4.13 3.56 -9.99
C LEU A 314 -4.25 3.74 -11.52
N ARG A 315 -3.45 3.01 -12.32
CA ARG A 315 -3.47 3.09 -13.79
C ARG A 315 -4.52 2.18 -14.45
N ALA A 316 -5.20 1.33 -13.68
CA ALA A 316 -6.17 0.35 -14.19
C ALA A 316 -7.65 0.81 -14.16
N GLN A 317 -7.94 2.06 -13.77
CA GLN A 317 -9.32 2.57 -13.64
C GLN A 317 -9.75 3.54 -14.77
N ALA A 318 -8.93 3.73 -15.82
CA ALA A 318 -9.11 4.77 -16.83
C ALA A 318 -9.68 4.29 -18.19
N ALA A 319 -10.18 3.06 -18.31
CA ALA A 319 -10.77 2.54 -19.56
C ALA A 319 -12.28 2.32 -19.41
N GLY A 320 -13.05 3.38 -19.60
CA GLY A 320 -14.52 3.36 -19.66
C GLY A 320 -15.02 3.16 -21.10
N ALA A 321 -15.98 2.25 -21.27
CA ALA A 321 -16.63 1.87 -22.54
C ALA A 321 -17.71 2.88 -23.00
N GLY A 322 -18.04 2.85 -24.31
CA GLY A 322 -19.06 3.67 -25.04
C GLY A 322 -20.53 3.41 -24.62
N PRO A 323 -21.59 3.82 -25.37
CA PRO A 323 -21.77 3.62 -26.84
C PRO A 323 -22.62 4.70 -27.59
N GLY A 324 -22.88 4.49 -28.90
CA GLY A 324 -24.18 4.89 -29.51
C GLY A 324 -24.14 5.64 -30.85
N GLN A 325 -24.13 4.90 -31.96
CA GLN A 325 -24.29 5.40 -33.33
C GLN A 325 -25.76 5.79 -33.61
N ARG A 326 -26.01 7.01 -34.10
CA ARG A 326 -27.29 7.41 -34.72
C ARG A 326 -27.07 7.64 -36.20
N ASN A 327 -27.63 6.76 -37.04
CA ASN A 327 -27.70 7.00 -38.47
C ASN A 327 -29.18 7.28 -38.83
N PRO A 328 -29.58 8.53 -39.08
CA PRO A 328 -30.91 8.80 -39.60
C PRO A 328 -30.91 8.48 -41.10
N GLY A 329 -31.53 7.37 -41.47
CA GLY A 329 -31.86 7.03 -42.86
C GLY A 329 -32.88 8.00 -43.45
N ALA A 330 -32.46 9.25 -43.68
CA ALA A 330 -33.29 10.31 -44.25
C ALA A 330 -33.45 10.08 -45.75
N HIS A 331 -34.70 10.12 -46.25
CA HIS A 331 -35.00 10.21 -47.67
C HIS A 331 -34.21 11.37 -48.29
N LEU A 332 -33.68 11.18 -49.51
CA LEU A 332 -32.98 12.24 -50.24
C LEU A 332 -33.95 13.39 -50.53
N VAL A 333 -33.91 14.46 -49.72
CA VAL A 333 -34.68 15.68 -49.95
C VAL A 333 -33.86 16.57 -50.88
N ILE A 334 -34.35 16.78 -52.11
CA ILE A 334 -33.72 17.66 -53.09
C ILE A 334 -34.29 19.07 -52.94
N PRO A 335 -33.50 20.07 -52.51
CA PRO A 335 -33.92 21.47 -52.42
C PRO A 335 -34.36 22.04 -53.79
N PRO A 336 -35.16 23.14 -53.80
CA PRO A 336 -35.58 23.78 -55.06
C PRO A 336 -34.44 24.54 -55.77
N TYR A 337 -33.28 24.68 -55.15
CA TYR A 337 -32.12 25.41 -55.67
C TYR A 337 -31.10 24.47 -56.31
N ARG A 338 -30.44 24.97 -57.36
CA ARG A 338 -29.28 24.32 -57.99
C ARG A 338 -28.10 24.23 -57.03
N PHE A 339 -27.22 23.26 -57.25
CA PHE A 339 -26.00 23.02 -56.49
C PHE A 339 -25.16 24.30 -56.35
N ILE A 340 -24.96 25.03 -57.45
CA ILE A 340 -24.14 26.23 -57.47
C ILE A 340 -24.74 27.40 -56.66
N ALA A 341 -26.06 27.38 -56.41
CA ALA A 341 -26.75 28.37 -55.60
C ALA A 341 -26.74 28.03 -54.09
N ILE A 342 -26.72 26.74 -53.75
CA ILE A 342 -26.73 26.27 -52.35
C ILE A 342 -25.30 26.14 -51.77
N LEU A 343 -24.31 25.80 -52.58
CA LEU A 343 -22.93 25.57 -52.14
C LEU A 343 -22.33 26.75 -51.36
N PRO A 344 -22.39 28.03 -51.83
CA PRO A 344 -21.85 29.16 -51.07
C PRO A 344 -22.57 29.37 -49.72
N ARG A 345 -23.84 28.99 -49.63
CA ARG A 345 -24.61 29.08 -48.37
C ARG A 345 -24.13 28.03 -47.36
N ALA A 346 -23.89 26.80 -47.84
CA ALA A 346 -23.33 25.73 -47.03
C ALA A 346 -21.90 26.07 -46.56
N GLN A 347 -21.05 26.61 -47.43
CA GLN A 347 -19.69 27.05 -47.09
C GLN A 347 -19.69 28.11 -45.98
N ASN A 348 -20.50 29.16 -46.11
CA ASN A 348 -20.63 30.21 -45.07
C ASN A 348 -21.14 29.66 -43.72
N ALA A 349 -22.07 28.71 -43.76
CA ALA A 349 -22.61 28.08 -42.56
C ALA A 349 -21.54 27.23 -41.84
N VAL A 350 -20.74 26.48 -42.62
CA VAL A 350 -19.61 25.71 -42.11
C VAL A 350 -18.51 26.62 -41.53
N GLU A 351 -18.23 27.78 -42.12
CA GLU A 351 -17.28 28.74 -41.54
C GLU A 351 -17.75 29.28 -40.19
N THR A 352 -19.05 29.53 -40.06
CA THR A 352 -19.66 29.91 -38.78
C THR A 352 -19.48 28.81 -37.75
N LEU A 353 -19.65 27.54 -38.15
CA LEU A 353 -19.44 26.38 -37.30
C LEU A 353 -17.99 26.25 -36.85
N CYS A 354 -17.01 26.41 -37.74
CA CYS A 354 -15.58 26.40 -37.39
C CYS A 354 -15.26 27.47 -36.33
N ARG A 355 -15.77 28.70 -36.52
CA ARG A 355 -15.61 29.80 -35.56
C ARG A 355 -16.22 29.48 -34.19
N PHE A 356 -17.37 28.80 -34.15
CA PHE A 356 -17.97 28.36 -32.90
C PHE A 356 -17.12 27.29 -32.21
N GLY A 357 -16.57 26.33 -32.95
CA GLY A 357 -15.61 25.35 -32.42
C GLY A 357 -14.37 26.02 -31.80
N ASP A 358 -13.79 27.00 -32.49
CA ASP A 358 -12.67 27.78 -31.97
C ASP A 358 -13.01 28.55 -30.68
N GLN A 359 -14.21 29.13 -30.59
CA GLN A 359 -14.66 29.82 -29.38
C GLN A 359 -14.82 28.85 -28.19
N VAL A 360 -15.39 27.66 -28.42
CA VAL A 360 -15.48 26.61 -27.39
C VAL A 360 -14.09 26.24 -26.90
N ARG A 361 -13.14 25.99 -27.81
CA ARG A 361 -11.74 25.68 -27.48
C ARG A 361 -11.08 26.80 -26.66
N GLN A 362 -11.25 28.06 -27.07
CA GLN A 362 -10.69 29.20 -26.34
C GLN A 362 -11.26 29.33 -24.91
N TYR A 363 -12.56 29.11 -24.72
CA TYR A 363 -13.17 29.12 -23.38
C TYR A 363 -12.69 27.96 -22.50
N MET A 364 -12.50 26.77 -23.08
CA MET A 364 -11.89 25.64 -22.38
C MET A 364 -10.47 25.98 -21.93
N GLU A 365 -9.60 26.42 -22.85
CA GLU A 365 -8.22 26.77 -22.54
C GLU A 365 -8.10 27.90 -21.52
N ALA A 366 -8.99 28.90 -21.57
CA ALA A 366 -9.02 29.98 -20.59
C ALA A 366 -9.54 29.51 -19.23
N GLY A 367 -10.57 28.65 -19.21
CA GLY A 367 -11.10 28.03 -18.00
C GLY A 367 -10.08 27.16 -17.29
N ASP A 368 -9.35 26.32 -18.05
CA ASP A 368 -8.31 25.44 -17.54
C ASP A 368 -7.11 26.23 -17.00
N ARG A 369 -6.69 27.30 -17.70
CA ARG A 369 -5.66 28.22 -17.19
C ARG A 369 -6.07 28.86 -15.87
N CYS A 370 -7.30 29.39 -15.77
CA CYS A 370 -7.80 29.95 -14.52
C CYS A 370 -7.88 28.90 -13.40
N ALA A 371 -8.27 27.66 -13.72
CA ALA A 371 -8.34 26.57 -12.75
C ALA A 371 -6.95 26.14 -12.28
N GLN A 372 -5.97 26.12 -13.20
CA GLN A 372 -4.56 25.87 -12.88
C GLN A 372 -3.99 26.96 -11.96
N GLU A 373 -4.25 28.24 -12.24
CA GLU A 373 -3.83 29.35 -11.39
C GLU A 373 -4.42 29.22 -9.97
N GLU A 374 -5.71 28.90 -9.85
CA GLU A 374 -6.37 28.68 -8.55
C GLU A 374 -5.75 27.49 -7.80
N LEU A 375 -5.49 26.39 -8.50
CA LEU A 375 -4.86 25.20 -7.94
C LEU A 375 -3.42 25.47 -7.48
N GLN A 376 -2.61 26.13 -8.32
CA GLN A 376 -1.25 26.54 -7.98
C GLN A 376 -1.26 27.42 -6.73
N GLN A 377 -2.17 28.38 -6.65
CA GLN A 377 -2.27 29.25 -5.49
C GLN A 377 -2.74 28.49 -4.24
N ARG A 378 -3.60 27.48 -4.38
CA ARG A 378 -3.97 26.58 -3.29
C ARG A 378 -2.76 25.80 -2.77
N HIS A 379 -1.93 25.26 -3.64
CA HIS A 379 -0.68 24.60 -3.24
C HIS A 379 0.28 25.56 -2.51
N VAL A 380 0.35 26.83 -2.93
CA VAL A 380 1.15 27.84 -2.22
C VAL A 380 0.62 28.07 -0.79
N ILE A 381 -0.70 28.08 -0.58
CA ILE A 381 -1.28 28.17 0.77
C ILE A 381 -0.94 26.91 1.59
N GLU A 382 -1.12 25.71 1.03
CA GLU A 382 -0.77 24.45 1.71
C GLU A 382 0.72 24.41 2.10
N LEU A 383 1.62 24.88 1.22
CA LEU A 383 3.05 25.01 1.51
C LEU A 383 3.33 26.09 2.57
N ALA A 384 2.60 27.20 2.56
CA ALA A 384 2.75 28.26 3.55
C ALA A 384 2.26 27.81 4.94
N ASP A 385 1.23 26.98 5.02
CA ASP A 385 0.79 26.32 6.26
C ASP A 385 1.90 25.44 6.83
N PHE A 386 2.53 24.61 5.98
CA PHE A 386 3.66 23.79 6.38
C PHE A 386 4.85 24.64 6.82
N ALA A 387 5.18 25.70 6.08
CA ALA A 387 6.28 26.61 6.43
C ALA A 387 6.03 27.35 7.75
N GLU A 388 4.79 27.76 8.04
CA GLU A 388 4.41 28.34 9.33
C GLU A 388 4.62 27.32 10.47
N GLN A 389 4.13 26.09 10.31
CA GLN A 389 4.30 25.02 11.30
C GLN A 389 5.79 24.69 11.53
N LEU A 390 6.57 24.59 10.46
CA LEU A 390 8.02 24.35 10.55
C LEU A 390 8.71 25.49 11.31
N GLN A 391 8.37 26.73 11.03
CA GLN A 391 8.96 27.87 11.73
C GLN A 391 8.53 27.96 13.20
N GLN A 392 7.31 27.54 13.52
CA GLN A 392 6.85 27.38 14.90
C GLN A 392 7.70 26.33 15.64
N GLN A 393 7.97 25.18 15.01
CA GLN A 393 8.86 24.16 15.56
C GLN A 393 10.30 24.68 15.75
N TYR A 394 10.82 25.51 14.85
CA TYR A 394 12.13 26.15 15.05
C TYR A 394 12.18 27.08 16.27
N VAL A 395 11.08 27.81 16.55
CA VAL A 395 10.99 28.62 17.78
C VAL A 395 10.99 27.71 19.01
N GLU A 396 10.20 26.65 19.01
CA GLU A 396 10.16 25.67 20.10
C GLU A 396 11.52 24.99 20.33
N GLN A 397 12.21 24.60 19.26
CA GLN A 397 13.56 24.04 19.32
C GLN A 397 14.56 25.05 19.90
N ALA A 398 14.49 26.32 19.48
CA ALA A 398 15.38 27.36 20.00
C ALA A 398 15.15 27.61 21.50
N GLN A 399 13.89 27.58 21.96
CA GLN A 399 13.52 27.66 23.38
C GLN A 399 13.95 26.42 24.17
N ALA A 400 13.82 25.22 23.61
CA ALA A 400 14.31 23.99 24.24
C ALA A 400 15.84 24.00 24.38
N THR A 401 16.55 24.58 23.41
CA THR A 401 18.01 24.77 23.46
C THR A 401 18.39 25.76 24.57
N GLU A 402 17.66 26.85 24.73
CA GLU A 402 17.83 27.78 25.86
C GLU A 402 17.60 27.09 27.21
N ALA A 403 16.52 26.30 27.34
CA ALA A 403 16.24 25.52 28.55
C ALA A 403 17.37 24.51 28.86
N ALA A 404 17.93 23.87 27.83
CA ALA A 404 19.08 22.98 27.97
C ALA A 404 20.35 23.71 28.44
N LEU A 405 20.61 24.93 27.93
CA LEU A 405 21.72 25.76 28.39
C LEU A 405 21.55 26.16 29.86
N HIS A 406 20.33 26.49 30.29
CA HIS A 406 20.03 26.75 31.70
C HIS A 406 20.27 25.52 32.59
N ALA A 407 19.82 24.34 32.15
CA ALA A 407 20.07 23.09 32.88
C ALA A 407 21.57 22.77 32.96
N ASN A 408 22.33 22.99 31.87
CA ASN A 408 23.78 22.83 31.85
C ASN A 408 24.46 23.80 32.83
N LYS A 409 24.06 25.08 32.82
CA LYS A 409 24.54 26.07 33.79
C LYS A 409 24.26 25.63 35.23
N ALA A 410 23.07 25.12 35.52
CA ALA A 410 22.72 24.62 36.85
C ALA A 410 23.61 23.43 37.29
N SER A 411 23.94 22.53 36.35
CA SER A 411 24.88 21.43 36.62
C SER A 411 26.29 21.94 36.93
N ILE A 412 26.80 22.92 36.18
CA ILE A 412 28.10 23.53 36.44
C ILE A 412 28.08 24.31 37.76
N ALA A 413 26.96 24.95 38.12
CA ALA A 413 26.79 25.62 39.39
C ALA A 413 26.94 24.67 40.58
N LEU A 414 26.40 23.45 40.50
CA LEU A 414 26.63 22.41 41.51
C LEU A 414 28.11 22.07 41.67
N ARG A 415 28.85 21.99 40.56
CA ARG A 415 30.30 21.73 40.58
C ARG A 415 31.07 22.91 41.20
N TYR A 416 30.69 24.14 40.86
CA TYR A 416 31.26 25.34 41.46
C TYR A 416 31.03 25.37 42.97
N ASP A 417 29.79 25.15 43.41
CA ASP A 417 29.42 25.13 44.82
C ASP A 417 30.17 24.03 45.58
N TYR A 418 30.28 22.83 45.00
CA TYR A 418 31.05 21.72 45.56
C TYR A 418 32.52 22.10 45.77
N TYR A 419 33.22 22.58 44.73
CA TYR A 419 34.64 22.94 44.87
C TYR A 419 34.86 24.17 45.75
N ARG A 420 33.91 25.12 45.78
CA ARG A 420 33.94 26.23 46.74
C ARG A 420 33.92 25.69 48.17
N GLU A 421 33.00 24.78 48.48
CA GLU A 421 32.90 24.16 49.81
C GLU A 421 34.16 23.35 50.16
N GLN A 422 34.73 22.61 49.22
CA GLN A 422 35.99 21.86 49.45
C GLN A 422 37.16 22.79 49.75
N VAL A 423 37.30 23.93 49.02
CA VAL A 423 38.34 24.93 49.28
C VAL A 423 38.15 25.61 50.65
N GLU A 424 36.91 25.87 51.06
CA GLU A 424 36.58 26.46 52.37
C GLU A 424 36.85 25.49 53.52
N ARG A 425 36.58 24.19 53.33
CA ARG A 425 36.83 23.13 54.32
C ARG A 425 38.32 22.75 54.43
N ASP A 426 39.04 22.77 53.31
CA ASP A 426 40.48 22.48 53.17
C ASP A 426 40.93 21.11 53.72
N VAL A 427 41.39 21.06 54.98
CA VAL A 427 41.89 19.85 55.64
C VAL A 427 40.85 19.34 56.64
N SER A 428 40.46 18.07 56.52
CA SER A 428 39.46 17.49 57.42
C SER A 428 39.99 17.29 58.85
N ALA A 429 39.07 17.14 59.82
CA ALA A 429 39.45 16.87 61.20
C ALA A 429 40.27 15.57 61.34
N GLU A 430 39.92 14.55 60.56
CA GLU A 430 40.62 13.27 60.50
C GLU A 430 42.02 13.40 59.87
N GLU A 431 42.17 14.22 58.83
CA GLU A 431 43.47 14.49 58.20
C GLU A 431 44.42 15.25 59.13
N ILE A 432 43.89 16.20 59.92
CA ILE A 432 44.63 16.88 60.98
C ILE A 432 45.02 15.88 62.08
N ALA A 433 44.09 15.01 62.50
CA ALA A 433 44.35 13.98 63.51
C ALA A 433 45.41 12.97 63.04
N ALA A 434 45.43 12.59 61.77
CA ALA A 434 46.44 11.71 61.20
C ALA A 434 47.85 12.33 61.24
N LEU A 435 47.99 13.60 60.87
CA LEU A 435 49.26 14.34 61.01
C LEU A 435 49.70 14.45 62.48
N ALA A 436 48.75 14.70 63.39
CA ALA A 436 49.02 14.76 64.82
C ALA A 436 49.48 13.40 65.39
N ALA A 437 48.87 12.29 64.95
CA ALA A 437 49.26 10.94 65.35
C ALA A 437 50.68 10.58 64.87
N ASN A 438 51.06 10.96 63.64
CA ASN A 438 52.43 10.78 63.14
C ASN A 438 53.46 11.59 63.94
N ASN A 439 53.16 12.86 64.26
CA ASN A 439 54.02 13.66 65.13
C ASN A 439 54.16 13.02 66.53
N ARG A 440 53.06 12.49 67.08
CA ARG A 440 53.10 11.77 68.36
C ARG A 440 53.92 10.48 68.30
N SER A 441 53.85 9.76 67.17
CA SER A 441 54.69 8.57 66.93
C SER A 441 56.18 8.94 66.89
N GLN A 442 56.54 10.05 66.25
CA GLN A 442 57.92 10.56 66.24
C GLN A 442 58.45 10.83 67.66
N GLU A 443 57.64 11.44 68.54
CA GLU A 443 58.01 11.68 69.94
C GLU A 443 58.26 10.37 70.72
N LEU A 444 57.42 9.36 70.52
CA LEU A 444 57.57 8.06 71.18
C LEU A 444 58.84 7.32 70.69
N GLN A 445 59.15 7.38 69.39
CA GLN A 445 60.32 6.72 68.82
C GLN A 445 61.64 7.28 69.37
N ALA A 446 61.71 8.60 69.61
CA ALA A 446 62.85 9.24 70.25
C ALA A 446 63.09 8.71 71.69
N GLY A 447 62.00 8.45 72.43
CA GLY A 447 62.07 7.86 73.78
C GLY A 447 62.61 6.41 73.79
N VAL A 448 62.26 5.61 72.77
CA VAL A 448 62.75 4.22 72.63
C VAL A 448 64.26 4.16 72.43
N SER A 449 64.83 5.03 71.59
CA SER A 449 66.27 5.08 71.35
C SER A 449 67.08 5.31 72.64
N ALA A 450 66.63 6.24 73.49
CA ALA A 450 67.26 6.52 74.78
C ALA A 450 67.22 5.32 75.74
N LEU A 451 66.10 4.60 75.79
CA LEU A 451 65.94 3.40 76.62
C LEU A 451 66.79 2.22 76.12
N SER A 452 66.87 2.00 74.81
CA SER A 452 67.69 0.94 74.21
C SER A 452 69.18 1.14 74.47
N MET A 453 69.69 2.38 74.41
CA MET A 453 71.08 2.69 74.76
C MET A 453 71.38 2.42 76.24
N ALA A 454 70.47 2.78 77.15
CA ALA A 454 70.64 2.52 78.57
C ALA A 454 70.65 1.01 78.89
N GLY A 455 69.77 0.23 78.25
CA GLY A 455 69.72 -1.22 78.38
C GLY A 455 70.99 -1.93 77.90
N ALA A 456 71.59 -1.44 76.81
CA ALA A 456 72.83 -1.99 76.27
C ALA A 456 74.07 -1.70 77.12
N VAL A 457 74.11 -0.58 77.86
CA VAL A 457 75.17 -0.36 78.86
C VAL A 457 75.03 -1.36 79.99
N ALA A 458 73.81 -1.63 80.45
CA ALA A 458 73.56 -2.58 81.52
C ALA A 458 73.92 -4.04 81.14
N SER A 459 73.73 -4.45 79.88
CA SER A 459 74.04 -5.81 79.41
C SER A 459 75.54 -6.10 79.22
N THR A 460 76.40 -5.09 79.32
CA THR A 460 77.87 -5.28 79.35
C THR A 460 78.40 -5.68 80.72
N ALA A 461 77.58 -5.61 81.77
CA ALA A 461 77.94 -6.13 83.08
C ALA A 461 77.86 -7.68 83.09
N PRO A 462 78.77 -8.39 83.77
CA PRO A 462 78.69 -9.84 83.91
C PRO A 462 77.42 -10.25 84.64
N ASN A 463 76.75 -11.31 84.17
CA ASN A 463 75.50 -11.83 84.74
C ASN A 463 75.58 -13.30 85.16
N VAL A 464 76.70 -14.00 84.87
CA VAL A 464 77.00 -15.35 85.35
C VAL A 464 78.20 -15.28 86.30
N PHE A 465 78.02 -15.81 87.51
CA PHE A 465 79.03 -15.81 88.59
C PHE A 465 79.14 -17.20 89.23
N GLY A 466 80.35 -17.57 89.70
CA GLY A 466 80.61 -18.85 90.37
C GLY A 466 81.82 -19.58 89.75
N LEU A 467 81.69 -20.88 89.44
CA LEU A 467 82.74 -21.68 88.79
C LEU A 467 83.02 -21.25 87.34
N ALA A 468 82.13 -20.44 86.74
CA ALA A 468 82.37 -19.67 85.53
C ALA A 468 82.01 -18.20 85.81
N ASN A 469 82.81 -17.27 85.28
CA ASN A 469 82.58 -15.83 85.40
C ASN A 469 82.50 -15.21 84.00
N GLY A 470 81.36 -14.59 83.65
CA GLY A 470 81.16 -14.06 82.30
C GLY A 470 79.69 -13.80 81.94
N GLY A 471 79.34 -14.07 80.68
CA GLY A 471 78.01 -13.82 80.12
C GLY A 471 77.77 -12.41 79.57
N MET A 472 78.82 -11.58 79.50
CA MET A 472 78.77 -10.21 78.95
C MET A 472 78.50 -10.24 77.44
N ASP A 473 77.57 -9.40 76.98
CA ASP A 473 77.34 -9.19 75.56
C ASP A 473 78.15 -7.98 75.05
N PHE A 474 79.36 -8.25 74.53
CA PHE A 474 80.21 -7.22 73.95
C PHE A 474 79.67 -6.64 72.63
N GLY A 475 78.68 -7.30 72.00
CA GLY A 475 77.98 -6.79 70.82
C GLY A 475 76.90 -5.76 71.14
N ALA A 476 76.41 -5.72 72.38
CA ALA A 476 75.28 -4.88 72.78
C ALA A 476 75.46 -3.37 72.51
N PRO A 477 76.63 -2.74 72.76
CA PRO A 477 76.82 -1.32 72.43
C PRO A 477 76.76 -1.03 70.91
N LEU A 478 77.31 -1.92 70.07
CA LEU A 478 77.24 -1.79 68.61
C LEU A 478 75.80 -2.00 68.11
N GLN A 479 75.07 -2.97 68.68
CA GLN A 479 73.66 -3.18 68.36
C GLN A 479 72.79 -1.99 68.79
N ALA A 480 73.06 -1.37 69.95
CA ALA A 480 72.36 -0.17 70.39
C ALA A 480 72.65 1.04 69.51
N ALA A 481 73.89 1.22 69.06
CA ALA A 481 74.25 2.26 68.08
C ALA A 481 73.54 2.04 66.74
N ALA A 482 73.49 0.79 66.25
CA ALA A 482 72.74 0.43 65.04
C ALA A 482 71.22 0.68 65.20
N HIS A 483 70.65 0.38 66.37
CA HIS A 483 69.26 0.69 66.69
C HIS A 483 69.01 2.20 66.77
N GLY A 484 69.96 2.96 67.34
CA GLY A 484 69.94 4.43 67.35
C GLY A 484 69.87 5.00 65.93
N LEU A 485 70.78 4.59 65.04
CA LEU A 485 70.75 4.99 63.63
C LEU A 485 69.45 4.55 62.91
N ALA A 486 68.95 3.34 63.19
CA ALA A 486 67.68 2.86 62.62
C ALA A 486 66.49 3.72 63.10
N THR A 487 66.46 4.11 64.37
CA THR A 487 65.42 5.01 64.93
C THR A 487 65.49 6.43 64.35
N GLU A 488 66.69 7.00 64.18
CA GLU A 488 66.85 8.29 63.49
C GLU A 488 66.38 8.20 62.03
N SER A 489 66.70 7.12 61.31
CA SER A 489 66.22 6.92 59.94
C SER A 489 64.69 6.82 59.86
N ALA A 490 64.05 6.13 60.83
CA ALA A 490 62.60 6.04 60.93
C ALA A 490 61.97 7.41 61.25
N MET A 491 62.56 8.20 62.13
CA MET A 491 62.10 9.56 62.43
C MET A 491 62.18 10.48 61.20
N ALA A 492 63.29 10.43 60.46
CA ALA A 492 63.44 11.18 59.22
C ALA A 492 62.40 10.76 58.17
N GLN A 493 62.09 9.47 58.09
CA GLN A 493 61.04 8.94 57.20
C GLN A 493 59.64 9.44 57.59
N ILE A 494 59.29 9.43 58.89
CA ILE A 494 57.99 9.96 59.37
C ILE A 494 57.89 11.47 59.07
N MET A 495 58.96 12.23 59.27
CA MET A 495 58.97 13.67 58.96
C MET A 495 58.83 13.91 57.45
N ALA A 496 59.51 13.13 56.61
CA ALA A 496 59.34 13.18 55.16
C ALA A 496 57.89 12.87 54.75
N MET A 497 57.28 11.82 55.31
CA MET A 497 55.87 11.48 55.07
C MET A 497 54.91 12.59 55.48
N ASN A 498 55.16 13.28 56.60
CA ASN A 498 54.34 14.42 57.05
C ASN A 498 54.48 15.63 56.12
N LEU A 499 55.70 15.95 55.65
CA LEU A 499 55.93 17.01 54.67
C LEU A 499 55.27 16.67 53.33
N GLU A 500 55.39 15.43 52.85
CA GLU A 500 54.73 14.95 51.64
C GLU A 500 53.20 14.97 51.78
N ALA A 501 52.66 14.59 52.93
CA ALA A 501 51.22 14.67 53.20
C ALA A 501 50.73 16.13 53.19
N SER A 502 51.45 17.04 53.86
CA SER A 502 51.12 18.47 53.86
C SER A 502 51.20 19.09 52.46
N ASP A 503 52.22 18.76 51.67
CA ASP A 503 52.35 19.25 50.29
C ASP A 503 51.25 18.68 49.39
N ARG A 504 50.87 17.40 49.58
CA ARG A 504 49.73 16.80 48.88
C ARG A 504 48.42 17.52 49.19
N TYR A 505 48.15 17.87 50.45
CA TYR A 505 46.94 18.63 50.82
C TYR A 505 46.96 20.02 50.21
N ARG A 506 48.10 20.71 50.22
CA ARG A 506 48.24 22.03 49.57
C ARG A 506 47.98 21.96 48.07
N ARG A 507 48.61 21.03 47.35
CA ARG A 507 48.40 20.86 45.90
C ARG A 507 46.96 20.47 45.58
N ARG A 508 46.32 19.66 46.43
CA ARG A 508 44.90 19.33 46.31
C ARG A 508 44.03 20.59 46.44
N ARG A 509 44.33 21.46 47.40
CA ARG A 509 43.65 22.74 47.58
C ARG A 509 43.84 23.66 46.36
N GLU A 510 45.06 23.76 45.83
CA GLU A 510 45.36 24.52 44.60
C GLU A 510 44.57 23.97 43.40
N GLU A 511 44.48 22.64 43.26
CA GLU A 511 43.66 22.00 42.22
C GLU A 511 42.16 22.32 42.40
N TRP A 512 41.64 22.26 43.63
CA TRP A 512 40.25 22.63 43.90
C TRP A 512 39.96 24.10 43.62
N GLU A 513 40.88 25.01 43.97
CA GLU A 513 40.78 26.43 43.60
C GLU A 513 40.75 26.60 42.08
N HIS A 514 41.61 25.88 41.36
CA HIS A 514 41.62 25.90 39.89
C HIS A 514 40.30 25.37 39.30
N GLN A 515 39.78 24.24 39.79
CA GLN A 515 38.52 23.66 39.31
C GLN A 515 37.31 24.56 39.62
N ARG A 516 37.29 25.21 40.79
CA ARG A 516 36.27 26.23 41.13
C ARG A 516 36.31 27.38 40.12
N ASP A 517 37.49 27.93 39.86
CA ASP A 517 37.65 29.07 38.96
C ASP A 517 37.32 28.71 37.50
N LEU A 518 37.68 27.50 37.06
CA LEU A 518 37.26 26.96 35.76
C LEU A 518 35.73 26.83 35.67
N ALA A 519 35.08 26.27 36.69
CA ALA A 519 33.63 26.15 36.73
C ALA A 519 32.94 27.53 36.67
N GLN A 520 33.50 28.53 37.36
CA GLN A 520 33.01 29.91 37.26
C GLN A 520 33.13 30.46 35.84
N LYS A 521 34.28 30.27 35.19
CA LYS A 521 34.49 30.73 33.80
C LYS A 521 33.62 30.00 32.79
N GLU A 522 33.37 28.72 32.99
CA GLU A 522 32.41 27.98 32.18
C GLU A 522 30.98 28.53 32.34
N MET A 523 30.55 28.86 33.56
CA MET A 523 29.24 29.49 33.78
C MET A 523 29.13 30.85 33.07
N GLU A 524 30.16 31.69 33.15
CA GLU A 524 30.22 32.97 32.43
C GLU A 524 30.13 32.77 30.89
N ALA A 525 30.78 31.72 30.36
CA ALA A 525 30.70 31.38 28.94
C ALA A 525 29.30 30.89 28.53
N ILE A 526 28.64 30.07 29.36
CA ILE A 526 27.25 29.63 29.12
C ILE A 526 26.29 30.83 29.19
N ASP A 527 26.51 31.80 30.08
CA ASP A 527 25.70 33.03 30.12
C ASP A 527 25.78 33.82 28.82
N ALA A 528 26.98 33.93 28.23
CA ALA A 528 27.14 34.53 26.91
C ALA A 528 26.42 33.74 25.80
N GLN A 529 26.43 32.40 25.87
CA GLN A 529 25.68 31.54 24.94
C GLN A 529 24.17 31.70 25.09
N ILE A 530 23.65 31.78 26.32
CA ILE A 530 22.23 32.04 26.58
C ILE A 530 21.84 33.40 25.98
N ALA A 531 22.63 34.45 26.21
CA ALA A 531 22.38 35.77 25.62
C ALA A 531 22.33 35.72 24.08
N ALA A 532 23.23 34.97 23.44
CA ALA A 532 23.20 34.75 21.99
C ALA A 532 21.96 33.94 21.54
N GLN A 533 21.56 32.93 22.32
CA GLN A 533 20.40 32.09 22.04
C GLN A 533 19.08 32.89 22.13
N VAL A 534 18.97 33.84 23.06
CA VAL A 534 17.82 34.75 23.15
C VAL A 534 17.68 35.57 21.85
N VAL A 535 18.78 36.04 21.27
CA VAL A 535 18.76 36.72 19.97
C VAL A 535 18.32 35.77 18.85
N GLN A 536 18.74 34.51 18.88
CA GLN A 536 18.28 33.50 17.91
C GLN A 536 16.77 33.22 18.02
N ILE A 537 16.23 33.15 19.24
CA ILE A 537 14.78 33.01 19.46
C ILE A 537 14.04 34.21 18.86
N GLN A 538 14.52 35.43 19.08
CA GLN A 538 13.93 36.63 18.50
C GLN A 538 13.97 36.62 16.96
N ALA A 539 15.08 36.15 16.37
CA ALA A 539 15.19 35.98 14.92
C ALA A 539 14.20 34.94 14.38
N ALA A 540 14.08 33.78 15.04
CA ALA A 540 13.14 32.72 14.67
C ALA A 540 11.67 33.18 14.78
N GLN A 541 11.34 33.97 15.81
CA GLN A 541 10.01 34.59 15.94
C GLN A 541 9.73 35.62 14.84
N THR A 542 10.74 36.38 14.43
CA THR A 542 10.62 37.33 13.32
C THR A 542 10.38 36.60 11.99
N ALA A 543 11.10 35.51 11.74
CA ALA A 543 10.87 34.63 10.60
C ALA A 543 9.46 34.01 10.63
N LEU A 544 8.95 33.61 11.80
CA LEU A 544 7.57 33.11 11.93
C LEU A 544 6.54 34.18 11.53
N LYS A 545 6.74 35.43 11.97
CA LYS A 545 5.89 36.56 11.56
C LYS A 545 5.95 36.79 10.04
N GLN A 546 7.12 36.64 9.43
CA GLN A 546 7.28 36.72 7.98
C GLN A 546 6.49 35.62 7.26
N GLN A 547 6.59 34.35 7.71
CA GLN A 547 5.84 33.23 7.11
C GLN A 547 4.33 33.41 7.25
N ARG A 548 3.86 33.87 8.43
CA ARG A 548 2.45 34.24 8.62
C ARG A 548 1.99 35.31 7.65
N ARG A 549 2.81 36.35 7.43
CA ARG A 549 2.48 37.41 6.47
C ARG A 549 2.42 36.89 5.04
N ALA A 550 3.37 36.03 4.64
CA ALA A 550 3.39 35.40 3.31
C ALA A 550 2.14 34.52 3.10
N LYS A 551 1.73 33.75 4.10
CA LYS A 551 0.47 32.99 4.09
C LYS A 551 -0.74 33.89 3.92
N THR A 552 -0.84 34.98 4.67
CA THR A 552 -1.94 35.96 4.50
C THR A 552 -1.96 36.53 3.08
N GLN A 553 -0.81 36.91 2.52
CA GLN A 553 -0.73 37.39 1.13
C GLN A 553 -1.18 36.32 0.12
N ALA A 554 -0.80 35.05 0.34
CA ALA A 554 -1.22 33.95 -0.51
C ALA A 554 -2.74 33.72 -0.45
N GLN A 555 -3.34 33.85 0.74
CA GLN A 555 -4.80 33.78 0.95
C GLN A 555 -5.55 34.96 0.33
N GLU A 556 -5.01 36.18 0.42
CA GLU A 556 -5.55 37.37 -0.25
C GLU A 556 -5.57 37.15 -1.77
N LEU A 557 -4.48 36.65 -2.36
CA LEU A 557 -4.40 36.35 -3.79
C LEU A 557 -5.35 35.21 -4.20
N TYR A 558 -5.46 34.15 -3.40
CA TYR A 558 -6.43 33.08 -3.66
C TYR A 558 -7.87 33.58 -3.62
N THR A 559 -8.21 34.41 -2.62
CA THR A 559 -9.53 35.05 -2.52
C THR A 559 -9.78 35.93 -3.74
N PHE A 560 -8.76 36.65 -4.20
CA PHE A 560 -8.84 37.43 -5.43
C PHE A 560 -9.19 36.54 -6.63
N LEU A 561 -8.43 35.47 -6.87
CA LEU A 561 -8.58 34.58 -8.02
C LEU A 561 -9.90 33.79 -8.03
N SER A 562 -10.34 33.31 -6.86
CA SER A 562 -11.51 32.42 -6.72
C SER A 562 -12.83 33.18 -6.52
N GLN A 563 -12.82 34.29 -5.77
CA GLN A 563 -14.06 34.98 -5.38
C GLN A 563 -14.29 36.28 -6.14
N THR A 564 -13.30 37.17 -6.16
CA THR A 564 -13.50 38.58 -6.58
C THR A 564 -13.24 38.84 -8.06
N ARG A 565 -12.32 38.10 -8.70
CA ARG A 565 -11.99 38.27 -10.13
C ARG A 565 -13.18 37.88 -10.99
N GLY A 566 -13.56 38.75 -11.93
CA GLY A 566 -14.68 38.49 -12.85
C GLY A 566 -14.44 37.31 -13.80
N SER A 567 -13.21 37.16 -14.31
CA SER A 567 -12.79 36.07 -15.21
C SER A 567 -12.38 34.78 -14.48
N LYS A 568 -13.14 34.39 -13.47
CA LYS A 568 -12.89 33.17 -12.67
C LYS A 568 -13.38 31.90 -13.37
N VAL A 569 -12.99 30.74 -12.84
CA VAL A 569 -13.32 29.42 -13.39
C VAL A 569 -14.83 29.24 -13.63
N SER A 570 -15.68 29.74 -12.71
CA SER A 570 -17.13 29.62 -12.85
C SER A 570 -17.69 30.36 -14.07
N LEU A 571 -17.09 31.49 -14.47
CA LEU A 571 -17.49 32.22 -15.68
C LEU A 571 -17.20 31.38 -16.93
N TYR A 572 -15.99 30.84 -17.06
CA TYR A 572 -15.60 30.05 -18.23
C TYR A 572 -16.37 28.72 -18.31
N ARG A 573 -16.66 28.07 -17.19
CA ARG A 573 -17.55 26.90 -17.16
C ARG A 573 -18.96 27.23 -17.64
N TRP A 574 -19.50 28.38 -17.23
CA TRP A 574 -20.80 28.84 -17.69
C TRP A 574 -20.79 29.17 -19.19
N LEU A 575 -19.78 29.92 -19.67
CA LEU A 575 -19.59 30.24 -21.09
C LEU A 575 -19.43 28.98 -21.94
N GLN A 576 -18.63 28.01 -21.50
CA GLN A 576 -18.47 26.72 -22.16
C GLN A 576 -19.81 25.97 -22.27
N GLY A 577 -20.60 25.89 -21.18
CA GLY A 577 -21.89 25.21 -21.20
C GLY A 577 -22.91 25.85 -22.15
N GLN A 578 -23.00 27.18 -22.15
CA GLN A 578 -23.84 27.92 -23.11
C GLN A 578 -23.35 27.70 -24.55
N MET A 579 -22.04 27.84 -24.78
CA MET A 579 -21.46 27.75 -26.12
C MET A 579 -21.50 26.34 -26.70
N ALA A 580 -21.30 25.30 -25.88
CA ALA A 580 -21.41 23.91 -26.31
C ALA A 580 -22.82 23.58 -26.83
N THR A 581 -23.86 24.12 -26.17
CA THR A 581 -25.26 23.95 -26.60
C THR A 581 -25.50 24.62 -27.95
N LEU A 582 -25.04 25.86 -28.11
CA LEU A 582 -25.14 26.59 -29.39
C LEU A 582 -24.33 25.92 -30.50
N TYR A 583 -23.14 25.41 -30.19
CA TYR A 583 -22.26 24.73 -31.13
C TYR A 583 -22.89 23.43 -31.66
N PHE A 584 -23.48 22.62 -30.77
CA PHE A 584 -24.19 21.40 -31.17
C PHE A 584 -25.41 21.69 -32.05
N GLN A 585 -26.24 22.67 -31.67
CA GLN A 585 -27.40 23.08 -32.48
C GLN A 585 -26.99 23.63 -33.85
N ALA A 586 -25.89 24.40 -33.91
CA ALA A 586 -25.33 24.87 -35.17
C ALA A 586 -24.82 23.71 -36.02
N TYR A 587 -24.17 22.70 -35.43
CA TYR A 587 -23.70 21.50 -36.12
C TYR A 587 -24.86 20.77 -36.82
N ASP A 588 -25.97 20.54 -36.12
CA ASP A 588 -27.14 19.87 -36.72
C ASP A 588 -27.68 20.65 -37.93
N ALA A 589 -27.86 21.97 -37.79
CA ALA A 589 -28.38 22.83 -38.86
C ALA A 589 -27.44 22.92 -40.07
N VAL A 590 -26.13 23.03 -39.81
CA VAL A 590 -25.09 23.12 -40.84
C VAL A 590 -24.94 21.78 -41.56
N THR A 591 -24.98 20.67 -40.84
CA THR A 591 -24.92 19.32 -41.42
C THR A 591 -26.12 19.07 -42.32
N ALA A 592 -27.32 19.45 -41.89
CA ALA A 592 -28.52 19.37 -42.73
C ALA A 592 -28.39 20.17 -44.04
N LEU A 593 -27.79 21.38 -43.98
CA LEU A 593 -27.51 22.19 -45.16
C LEU A 593 -26.43 21.57 -46.08
N CYS A 594 -25.41 20.95 -45.50
CA CYS A 594 -24.37 20.22 -46.26
C CYS A 594 -24.94 18.97 -46.95
N LEU A 595 -25.81 18.23 -46.27
CA LEU A 595 -26.55 17.11 -46.86
C LEU A 595 -27.49 17.58 -47.98
N SER A 596 -28.10 18.75 -47.82
CA SER A 596 -28.91 19.38 -48.87
C SER A 596 -28.07 19.74 -50.10
N ALA A 597 -26.85 20.27 -49.90
CA ALA A 597 -25.91 20.54 -50.98
C ALA A 597 -25.47 19.25 -51.68
N GLN A 598 -25.19 18.18 -50.93
CA GLN A 598 -24.92 16.86 -51.48
C GLN A 598 -26.09 16.35 -52.32
N ALA A 599 -27.33 16.51 -51.85
CA ALA A 599 -28.51 16.08 -52.59
C ALA A 599 -28.67 16.84 -53.92
N CYS A 600 -28.46 18.16 -53.93
CA CYS A 600 -28.42 18.94 -55.18
C CYS A 600 -27.31 18.43 -56.13
N TRP A 601 -26.12 18.15 -55.59
CA TRP A 601 -25.00 17.62 -56.38
C TRP A 601 -25.36 16.27 -57.03
N GLN A 602 -25.88 15.32 -56.23
CA GLN A 602 -26.27 13.99 -56.70
C GLN A 602 -27.39 14.09 -57.74
N TYR A 603 -28.32 15.03 -57.56
CA TYR A 603 -29.43 15.28 -58.48
C TYR A 603 -29.00 15.80 -59.84
N GLU A 604 -28.09 16.78 -59.86
CA GLU A 604 -27.57 17.38 -61.11
C GLU A 604 -26.58 16.43 -61.82
N VAL A 605 -25.63 15.84 -61.10
CA VAL A 605 -24.60 14.95 -61.67
C VAL A 605 -25.16 13.58 -62.03
N GLY A 606 -26.26 13.14 -61.40
CA GLY A 606 -26.88 11.83 -61.62
C GLY A 606 -26.13 10.67 -60.97
N ASP A 607 -25.14 10.96 -60.11
CA ASP A 607 -24.38 10.00 -59.32
C ASP A 607 -24.92 9.99 -57.88
N TYR A 608 -25.63 8.92 -57.52
CA TYR A 608 -26.22 8.74 -56.19
C TYR A 608 -25.39 7.85 -55.26
N ASP A 609 -24.28 7.29 -55.77
CA ASP A 609 -23.41 6.39 -55.01
C ASP A 609 -22.34 7.19 -54.26
N THR A 610 -21.88 8.30 -54.84
CA THR A 610 -20.89 9.17 -54.19
C THR A 610 -21.50 9.93 -53.01
N GLN A 611 -20.93 9.73 -51.82
CA GLN A 611 -21.24 10.49 -50.60
C GLN A 611 -20.01 11.28 -50.15
N PHE A 612 -20.18 12.57 -49.89
CA PHE A 612 -19.11 13.46 -49.43
C PHE A 612 -19.19 13.72 -47.92
N ILE A 613 -20.41 13.90 -47.39
CA ILE A 613 -20.66 14.17 -45.97
C ILE A 613 -20.62 12.84 -45.21
N GLN A 614 -19.68 12.72 -44.27
CA GLN A 614 -19.54 11.55 -43.41
C GLN A 614 -20.45 11.70 -42.17
N PRO A 615 -21.04 10.60 -41.65
CA PRO A 615 -21.90 10.67 -40.47
C PRO A 615 -21.13 10.87 -39.14
N ASP A 616 -19.87 10.45 -39.07
CA ASP A 616 -19.09 10.35 -37.83
C ASP A 616 -18.04 11.48 -37.68
N VAL A 617 -18.45 12.74 -37.87
CA VAL A 617 -17.56 13.91 -37.72
C VAL A 617 -17.71 14.62 -36.38
N TRP A 618 -18.78 14.35 -35.64
CA TRP A 618 -18.97 14.87 -34.28
C TRP A 618 -18.62 13.81 -33.23
N PHE A 619 -17.63 14.11 -32.39
CA PHE A 619 -17.25 13.26 -31.27
C PHE A 619 -17.53 13.95 -29.93
N ASP A 620 -18.49 13.41 -29.16
CA ASP A 620 -18.87 13.96 -27.84
C ASP A 620 -17.69 14.03 -26.87
N ASN A 621 -16.83 13.01 -26.88
CA ASN A 621 -15.63 12.95 -26.02
C ASN A 621 -14.61 14.05 -26.32
N TYR A 622 -14.69 14.68 -27.50
CA TYR A 622 -13.84 15.79 -27.92
C TYR A 622 -14.64 17.09 -28.12
N HIS A 623 -15.81 17.19 -27.47
CA HIS A 623 -16.71 18.35 -27.56
C HIS A 623 -17.11 18.75 -28.99
N GLY A 624 -17.06 17.80 -29.93
CA GLY A 624 -17.34 18.04 -31.34
C GLY A 624 -16.31 18.93 -32.07
N LEU A 625 -15.15 19.18 -31.47
CA LEU A 625 -14.09 19.97 -32.11
C LEU A 625 -13.57 19.24 -33.36
N GLY A 626 -13.34 19.99 -34.45
CA GLY A 626 -12.92 19.43 -35.74
C GLY A 626 -14.08 19.10 -36.71
N ALA A 627 -15.33 19.13 -36.23
CA ALA A 627 -16.50 18.79 -37.07
C ALA A 627 -16.69 19.81 -38.22
N GLY A 628 -16.48 21.10 -37.96
CA GLY A 628 -16.60 22.16 -38.97
C GLY A 628 -15.56 22.02 -40.08
N GLU A 629 -14.30 21.77 -39.71
CA GLU A 629 -13.19 21.57 -40.64
C GLU A 629 -13.43 20.36 -41.54
N ALA A 630 -13.96 19.28 -40.98
CA ALA A 630 -14.28 18.07 -41.73
C ALA A 630 -15.43 18.30 -42.72
N LEU A 631 -16.50 19.00 -42.33
CA LEU A 631 -17.57 19.42 -43.24
C LEU A 631 -17.05 20.38 -44.33
N LYS A 632 -16.12 21.28 -44.00
CA LYS A 632 -15.51 22.21 -44.96
C LYS A 632 -14.74 21.44 -46.03
N LEU A 633 -13.94 20.45 -45.62
CA LEU A 633 -13.23 19.56 -46.52
C LEU A 633 -14.20 18.77 -47.41
N ALA A 634 -15.31 18.30 -46.86
CA ALA A 634 -16.32 17.57 -47.62
C ALA A 634 -16.97 18.45 -48.71
N LEU A 635 -17.29 19.71 -48.40
CA LEU A 635 -17.80 20.67 -49.39
C LEU A 635 -16.77 21.00 -50.47
N LEU A 636 -15.49 21.15 -50.12
CA LEU A 636 -14.41 21.36 -51.11
C LEU A 636 -14.24 20.17 -52.05
N LYS A 637 -14.32 18.94 -51.53
CA LYS A 637 -14.28 17.72 -52.34
C LYS A 637 -15.49 17.65 -53.27
N MET A 638 -16.67 18.03 -52.79
CA MET A 638 -17.91 18.05 -53.55
C MET A 638 -17.85 19.08 -54.69
N GLU A 639 -17.40 20.30 -54.41
CA GLU A 639 -17.18 21.35 -55.41
C GLU A 639 -16.17 20.92 -56.47
N SER A 640 -15.02 20.37 -56.04
CA SER A 640 -14.03 19.81 -56.96
C SER A 640 -14.64 18.72 -57.83
N ALA A 641 -15.39 17.77 -57.26
CA ALA A 641 -16.01 16.70 -58.03
C ALA A 641 -17.07 17.23 -59.01
N PHE A 642 -17.83 18.27 -58.64
CA PHE A 642 -18.79 18.91 -59.53
C PHE A 642 -18.12 19.49 -60.77
N VAL A 643 -17.03 20.25 -60.60
CA VAL A 643 -16.30 20.87 -61.72
C VAL A 643 -15.73 19.83 -62.69
N HIS A 644 -15.32 18.65 -62.18
CA HIS A 644 -14.72 17.60 -63.02
C HIS A 644 -15.74 16.63 -63.64
N ARG A 645 -16.90 16.41 -63.00
CA ARG A 645 -17.87 15.38 -63.42
C ARG A 645 -19.10 15.96 -64.12
N ASN A 646 -19.40 17.24 -63.93
CA ASN A 646 -20.54 17.89 -64.58
C ASN A 646 -20.18 18.32 -66.01
N GLU A 647 -20.10 17.33 -66.91
CA GLU A 647 -19.89 17.56 -68.34
C GLU A 647 -21.21 17.83 -69.08
N ARG A 648 -21.12 18.46 -70.25
CA ARG A 648 -22.30 18.74 -71.07
C ARG A 648 -22.87 17.44 -71.66
N ARG A 649 -24.08 17.09 -71.24
CA ARG A 649 -24.83 15.91 -71.72
C ARG A 649 -25.47 16.16 -73.09
N LEU A 650 -25.95 15.08 -73.73
CA LEU A 650 -26.68 15.15 -74.99
C LEU A 650 -28.03 15.83 -74.77
N GLU A 651 -28.26 16.98 -75.39
CA GLU A 651 -29.52 17.72 -75.34
C GLU A 651 -30.43 17.27 -76.51
N LEU A 652 -31.62 16.77 -76.19
CA LEU A 652 -32.53 16.11 -77.12
C LEU A 652 -33.94 16.69 -76.99
N ILE A 653 -34.70 16.64 -78.09
CA ILE A 653 -36.08 17.12 -78.14
C ILE A 653 -36.98 15.98 -78.67
N LYS A 654 -37.89 15.48 -77.83
CA LYS A 654 -38.97 14.59 -78.25
C LYS A 654 -40.26 15.39 -78.38
N THR A 655 -40.78 15.47 -79.60
CA THR A 655 -42.11 16.06 -79.85
C THR A 655 -43.15 14.96 -79.91
N VAL A 656 -44.16 15.01 -79.05
CA VAL A 656 -45.25 14.05 -78.97
C VAL A 656 -46.54 14.72 -79.40
N SER A 657 -47.10 14.28 -80.52
CA SER A 657 -48.48 14.57 -80.92
C SER A 657 -49.39 13.60 -80.17
N LEU A 658 -50.25 14.11 -79.29
CA LEU A 658 -51.21 13.27 -78.59
C LEU A 658 -52.22 12.67 -79.56
N ARG A 659 -52.57 13.36 -80.65
CA ARG A 659 -53.41 12.77 -81.69
C ARG A 659 -52.80 11.53 -82.31
N GLN A 660 -51.54 11.61 -82.75
CA GLN A 660 -50.84 10.44 -83.30
C GLN A 660 -50.70 9.32 -82.26
N LEU A 661 -50.40 9.67 -81.01
CA LEU A 661 -50.25 8.71 -79.91
C LEU A 661 -51.55 7.95 -79.63
N PHE A 662 -52.70 8.64 -79.56
CA PHE A 662 -54.00 8.01 -79.33
C PHE A 662 -54.52 7.27 -80.58
N GLU A 663 -54.29 7.79 -81.80
CA GLU A 663 -54.66 7.12 -83.05
C GLU A 663 -53.87 5.82 -83.26
N ALA A 664 -52.56 5.80 -82.93
CA ALA A 664 -51.75 4.57 -82.95
C ALA A 664 -52.25 3.53 -81.93
N GLN A 665 -52.80 3.98 -80.80
CA GLN A 665 -53.42 3.11 -79.79
C GLN A 665 -54.89 2.74 -80.11
N ALA A 666 -55.52 3.37 -81.12
CA ALA A 666 -56.94 3.18 -81.42
C ALA A 666 -57.28 1.74 -81.85
N ALA A 667 -56.33 1.02 -82.45
CA ALA A 667 -56.47 -0.40 -82.77
C ALA A 667 -56.61 -1.30 -81.52
N ILE A 668 -56.13 -0.83 -80.37
CA ILE A 668 -56.11 -1.58 -79.09
C ILE A 668 -57.20 -1.08 -78.13
N LYS A 669 -57.41 0.23 -78.02
CA LYS A 669 -58.34 0.86 -77.05
C LYS A 669 -59.68 1.34 -77.65
N LYS A 670 -59.87 1.22 -78.98
CA LYS A 670 -61.08 1.65 -79.73
C LYS A 670 -61.48 3.14 -79.58
N THR A 671 -60.55 4.02 -79.23
CA THR A 671 -60.77 5.47 -79.13
C THR A 671 -60.08 6.20 -80.28
N ALA A 672 -60.86 6.73 -81.23
CA ALA A 672 -60.37 7.67 -82.25
C ALA A 672 -60.15 9.06 -81.62
N TRP A 673 -59.43 9.96 -82.32
CA TRP A 673 -59.20 11.34 -81.84
C TRP A 673 -60.49 12.08 -81.45
N SER A 674 -61.59 11.86 -82.18
CA SER A 674 -62.91 12.39 -81.81
C SER A 674 -63.39 11.94 -80.43
N GLY A 675 -63.11 10.69 -80.04
CA GLY A 675 -63.41 10.18 -78.70
C GLY A 675 -62.56 10.81 -77.61
N VAL A 676 -61.32 11.19 -77.91
CA VAL A 676 -60.44 11.93 -76.98
C VAL A 676 -60.98 13.34 -76.75
N ILE A 677 -61.43 14.03 -77.80
CA ILE A 677 -62.08 15.34 -77.68
C ILE A 677 -63.37 15.24 -76.85
N GLU A 678 -64.21 14.22 -77.07
CA GLU A 678 -65.42 14.00 -76.24
C GLU A 678 -65.07 13.70 -74.77
N GLN A 679 -64.00 12.95 -74.51
CA GLN A 679 -63.51 12.72 -73.14
C GLN A 679 -63.07 14.03 -72.48
N LEU A 680 -62.34 14.90 -73.21
CA LEU A 680 -61.96 16.22 -72.71
C LEU A 680 -63.17 17.11 -72.44
N LYS A 681 -64.20 17.06 -73.31
CA LYS A 681 -65.45 17.79 -73.10
C LYS A 681 -66.21 17.33 -71.86
N LYS A 682 -66.11 16.05 -71.49
CA LYS A 682 -66.85 15.44 -70.38
C LYS A 682 -66.13 15.48 -69.04
N ASP A 683 -64.85 15.10 -69.03
CA ASP A 683 -64.08 14.89 -67.79
C ASP A 683 -63.02 15.98 -67.60
N GLY A 684 -62.62 16.68 -68.67
CA GLY A 684 -61.58 17.72 -68.65
C GLY A 684 -60.18 17.20 -68.33
N GLN A 685 -59.96 15.88 -68.37
CA GLN A 685 -58.71 15.25 -67.99
C GLN A 685 -58.24 14.29 -69.07
N LEU A 686 -56.95 14.35 -69.37
CA LEU A 686 -56.30 13.52 -70.37
C LEU A 686 -54.99 12.96 -69.82
N PRO A 687 -55.01 11.71 -69.31
CA PRO A 687 -53.78 11.01 -68.93
C PRO A 687 -53.04 10.52 -70.16
N PHE A 688 -51.72 10.68 -70.19
CA PHE A 688 -50.86 10.15 -71.24
C PHE A 688 -49.46 9.83 -70.67
N GLU A 689 -48.65 9.10 -71.42
CA GLU A 689 -47.32 8.66 -70.96
C GLU A 689 -46.26 8.92 -72.03
N LEU A 690 -45.08 9.32 -71.58
CA LEU A 690 -43.85 9.30 -72.38
C LEU A 690 -43.08 8.01 -71.99
N THR A 691 -43.19 6.99 -72.83
CA THR A 691 -42.63 5.67 -72.53
C THR A 691 -41.17 5.55 -72.93
N ALA A 692 -40.43 4.63 -72.31
CA ALA A 692 -39.04 4.34 -72.66
C ALA A 692 -38.90 3.99 -74.16
N ARG A 693 -39.83 3.17 -74.66
CA ARG A 693 -39.93 2.81 -76.08
C ARG A 693 -39.94 4.02 -77.03
N MET A 694 -40.74 5.05 -76.74
CA MET A 694 -40.78 6.25 -77.59
C MET A 694 -39.44 6.97 -77.67
N LEU A 695 -38.61 6.90 -76.62
CA LEU A 695 -37.30 7.54 -76.56
C LEU A 695 -36.22 6.65 -77.20
N ASP A 696 -36.31 5.34 -77.01
CA ASP A 696 -35.37 4.36 -77.57
C ASP A 696 -35.56 4.15 -79.08
N GLU A 697 -36.78 4.32 -79.61
CA GLU A 697 -37.04 4.32 -81.07
C GLU A 697 -36.32 5.47 -81.80
N ASP A 698 -36.06 6.59 -81.11
CA ASP A 698 -35.27 7.70 -81.68
C ASP A 698 -33.77 7.45 -81.49
N TYR A 699 -33.36 7.05 -80.28
CA TYR A 699 -31.96 6.84 -79.92
C TYR A 699 -31.80 5.66 -78.93
N PRO A 700 -31.48 4.45 -79.42
CA PRO A 700 -31.27 3.29 -78.55
C PRO A 700 -29.96 3.43 -77.76
N GLY A 701 -29.95 2.93 -76.53
CA GLY A 701 -28.75 2.89 -75.68
C GLY A 701 -28.46 4.14 -74.85
N LEU A 702 -29.34 5.15 -74.87
CA LEU A 702 -29.19 6.33 -73.99
C LEU A 702 -29.82 6.09 -72.61
N TYR A 703 -29.09 6.43 -71.55
CA TYR A 703 -29.54 6.35 -70.15
C TYR A 703 -29.43 7.72 -69.46
N LEU A 704 -29.77 7.79 -68.17
CA LEU A 704 -29.82 9.04 -67.37
C LEU A 704 -30.63 10.14 -68.07
N ARG A 705 -31.82 9.77 -68.56
CA ARG A 705 -32.70 10.68 -69.29
C ARG A 705 -33.44 11.60 -68.31
N GLN A 706 -33.00 12.85 -68.21
CA GLN A 706 -33.58 13.86 -67.31
C GLN A 706 -34.19 15.00 -68.11
N LEU A 707 -35.42 15.40 -67.78
CA LEU A 707 -36.10 16.52 -68.41
C LEU A 707 -35.37 17.83 -68.12
N LEU A 708 -35.27 18.69 -69.13
CA LEU A 708 -34.75 20.05 -69.05
C LEU A 708 -35.89 21.06 -69.10
N ARG A 709 -36.84 20.86 -70.03
CA ARG A 709 -38.01 21.70 -70.23
C ARG A 709 -39.14 20.88 -70.85
N VAL A 710 -40.36 21.15 -70.41
CA VAL A 710 -41.58 20.64 -71.07
C VAL A 710 -42.42 21.84 -71.50
N SER A 711 -42.81 21.88 -72.77
CA SER A 711 -43.72 22.89 -73.29
C SER A 711 -44.89 22.26 -74.05
N VAL A 712 -46.03 22.93 -74.02
CA VAL A 712 -47.27 22.47 -74.64
C VAL A 712 -47.73 23.47 -75.69
N THR A 713 -48.07 22.94 -76.87
CA THR A 713 -48.67 23.68 -77.97
C THR A 713 -50.03 23.08 -78.29
N LEU A 714 -51.06 23.92 -78.30
CA LEU A 714 -52.46 23.58 -78.56
C LEU A 714 -52.88 24.23 -79.89
N PRO A 715 -52.70 23.55 -81.04
CA PRO A 715 -53.11 24.07 -82.34
C PRO A 715 -54.64 24.13 -82.45
N ALA A 716 -55.18 25.28 -82.05
CA ALA A 716 -56.59 25.64 -82.11
C ALA A 716 -56.73 27.11 -82.50
N VAL A 717 -57.84 27.46 -83.15
CA VAL A 717 -58.20 28.86 -83.39
C VAL A 717 -58.76 29.45 -82.10
N ILE A 718 -57.94 30.24 -81.41
CA ILE A 718 -58.31 30.89 -80.15
C ILE A 718 -58.80 32.32 -80.46
N GLY A 719 -59.84 32.78 -79.76
CA GLY A 719 -60.38 34.13 -79.94
C GLY A 719 -59.38 35.23 -79.56
N PRO A 720 -59.54 36.46 -80.09
CA PRO A 720 -58.68 37.58 -79.74
C PRO A 720 -58.73 37.84 -78.22
N TYR A 721 -57.56 37.94 -77.59
CA TYR A 721 -57.39 38.13 -76.13
C TYR A 721 -57.96 37.00 -75.25
N GLN A 722 -58.19 35.81 -75.81
CA GLN A 722 -58.60 34.63 -75.04
C GLN A 722 -57.36 33.81 -74.66
N ASN A 723 -57.22 33.51 -73.37
CA ASN A 723 -56.18 32.62 -72.86
C ASN A 723 -56.70 31.18 -72.74
N ILE A 724 -55.78 30.24 -72.87
CA ILE A 724 -56.04 28.84 -72.53
C ILE A 724 -56.02 28.69 -71.01
N ARG A 725 -56.79 27.74 -70.50
CA ARG A 725 -56.83 27.36 -69.08
C ARG A 725 -56.56 25.87 -68.98
N ALA A 726 -55.30 25.49 -68.89
CA ALA A 726 -54.91 24.10 -68.74
C ALA A 726 -53.76 23.95 -67.72
N ARG A 727 -53.64 22.76 -67.14
CA ARG A 727 -52.58 22.37 -66.22
C ARG A 727 -51.97 21.09 -66.73
N LEU A 728 -50.64 21.03 -66.76
CA LEU A 728 -49.91 19.82 -67.02
C LEU A 728 -49.26 19.37 -65.71
N LEU A 729 -49.54 18.13 -65.30
CA LEU A 729 -48.99 17.52 -64.09
C LEU A 729 -48.16 16.30 -64.48
N GLN A 730 -46.98 16.15 -63.90
CA GLN A 730 -46.21 14.90 -63.97
C GLN A 730 -46.61 14.04 -62.78
N THR A 731 -47.30 12.92 -63.01
CA THR A 731 -47.81 12.04 -61.96
C THR A 731 -46.79 11.00 -61.53
N SER A 732 -45.91 10.57 -62.44
CA SER A 732 -44.79 9.69 -62.14
C SER A 732 -43.59 10.02 -63.04
N SER A 733 -42.38 9.78 -62.54
CA SER A 733 -41.16 9.86 -63.35
C SER A 733 -40.14 8.82 -62.92
N GLN A 734 -39.40 8.30 -63.90
CA GLN A 734 -38.39 7.27 -63.72
C GLN A 734 -37.10 7.69 -64.42
N THR A 735 -35.97 7.58 -63.71
CA THR A 735 -34.64 7.85 -64.27
C THR A 735 -33.76 6.62 -64.08
N VAL A 736 -33.26 6.06 -65.18
CA VAL A 736 -32.25 5.00 -65.15
C VAL A 736 -30.88 5.66 -64.94
N ILE A 737 -30.23 5.42 -63.80
CA ILE A 737 -29.04 6.17 -63.37
C ILE A 737 -27.71 5.56 -63.83
N LYS A 738 -27.70 4.30 -64.30
CA LYS A 738 -26.53 3.59 -64.85
C LYS A 738 -26.86 2.95 -66.20
N PRO A 739 -25.87 2.63 -67.06
CA PRO A 739 -26.09 1.94 -68.33
C PRO A 739 -26.44 0.46 -68.11
N SER A 740 -27.59 0.19 -67.47
CA SER A 740 -28.03 -1.13 -67.04
C SER A 740 -29.17 -1.63 -67.92
N PHE A 741 -28.93 -2.72 -68.65
CA PHE A 741 -29.96 -3.34 -69.49
C PHE A 741 -31.16 -3.83 -68.67
N ALA A 742 -30.92 -4.36 -67.46
CA ALA A 742 -32.00 -4.80 -66.56
C ALA A 742 -32.92 -3.64 -66.14
N ALA A 743 -32.35 -2.46 -65.90
CA ALA A 743 -33.13 -1.26 -65.62
C ALA A 743 -33.94 -0.79 -66.84
N VAL A 744 -33.36 -0.89 -68.05
CA VAL A 744 -34.08 -0.59 -69.29
C VAL A 744 -35.24 -1.56 -69.49
N CYS A 745 -35.05 -2.87 -69.29
CA CYS A 745 -36.13 -3.87 -69.35
C CYS A 745 -37.31 -3.50 -68.43
N TYR A 746 -37.04 -3.08 -67.19
CA TYR A 746 -38.10 -2.62 -66.27
C TYR A 746 -38.89 -1.43 -66.83
N THR A 747 -38.19 -0.43 -67.40
CA THR A 747 -38.86 0.76 -67.97
C THR A 747 -39.70 0.48 -69.22
N HIS A 748 -39.43 -0.62 -69.93
CA HIS A 748 -40.23 -1.09 -71.06
C HIS A 748 -41.39 -1.98 -70.63
N ASN A 749 -41.11 -2.94 -69.76
CA ASN A 749 -42.10 -3.86 -69.21
C ASN A 749 -41.72 -4.24 -67.77
N PRO A 750 -42.43 -3.71 -66.76
CA PRO A 750 -42.16 -4.03 -65.35
C PRO A 750 -42.30 -5.52 -64.98
N ASN A 751 -42.97 -6.31 -65.84
CA ASN A 751 -43.18 -7.75 -65.65
C ASN A 751 -42.16 -8.62 -66.43
N ASP A 752 -41.11 -8.04 -67.01
CA ASP A 752 -40.03 -8.81 -67.64
C ASP A 752 -39.18 -9.49 -66.55
N ASP A 753 -38.90 -10.79 -66.69
CA ASP A 753 -38.09 -11.56 -65.74
C ASP A 753 -36.65 -11.02 -65.57
N ARG A 754 -36.18 -10.22 -66.54
CA ARG A 754 -34.85 -9.58 -66.53
C ARG A 754 -34.86 -8.19 -65.89
N ALA A 755 -36.01 -7.69 -65.45
CA ALA A 755 -36.18 -6.33 -64.94
C ALA A 755 -35.60 -6.13 -63.53
N ASP A 756 -34.86 -5.04 -63.30
CA ASP A 756 -34.35 -4.64 -61.98
C ASP A 756 -34.54 -3.13 -61.73
N THR A 757 -34.85 -2.76 -60.49
CA THR A 757 -35.07 -1.37 -60.06
C THR A 757 -33.87 -0.75 -59.33
N THR A 758 -32.80 -1.51 -59.08
CA THR A 758 -31.59 -1.05 -58.36
C THR A 758 -31.03 0.27 -58.92
N ASP A 759 -30.91 0.35 -60.25
CA ASP A 759 -30.39 1.51 -60.97
C ASP A 759 -31.51 2.45 -61.48
N ILE A 760 -32.67 2.42 -60.83
CA ILE A 760 -33.79 3.32 -61.15
C ILE A 760 -34.04 4.23 -59.96
N ARG A 761 -34.29 5.51 -60.25
CA ARG A 761 -34.81 6.47 -59.28
C ARG A 761 -36.19 6.92 -59.70
N PHE A 762 -37.13 6.77 -58.77
CA PHE A 762 -38.53 7.15 -58.94
C PHE A 762 -38.77 8.50 -58.30
N ASN A 763 -39.49 9.38 -58.99
CA ASN A 763 -40.08 10.59 -58.40
C ASN A 763 -39.10 11.41 -57.56
N LEU A 764 -37.87 11.62 -58.07
CA LEU A 764 -36.80 12.36 -57.40
C LEU A 764 -37.25 13.73 -56.87
N ARG A 765 -38.20 14.37 -57.55
CA ARG A 765 -38.94 15.53 -57.03
C ARG A 765 -40.44 15.22 -57.07
N PRO A 766 -41.19 15.53 -55.99
CA PRO A 766 -42.63 15.27 -55.94
C PRO A 766 -43.39 16.08 -57.01
N THR A 767 -44.40 15.42 -57.60
CA THR A 767 -45.23 15.81 -58.76
C THR A 767 -45.17 17.29 -59.15
N GLY A 768 -44.30 17.60 -60.12
CA GLY A 768 -44.23 18.92 -60.75
C GLY A 768 -45.54 19.26 -61.47
N GLN A 769 -45.85 20.55 -61.58
CA GLN A 769 -47.00 21.03 -62.32
C GLN A 769 -46.71 22.38 -62.98
N ILE A 770 -47.31 22.61 -64.14
CA ILE A 770 -47.33 23.91 -64.83
C ILE A 770 -48.75 24.32 -65.18
N ALA A 771 -48.98 25.62 -65.27
CA ALA A 771 -50.22 26.20 -65.80
C ALA A 771 -49.96 26.77 -67.19
N LEU A 772 -50.82 26.44 -68.14
CA LEU A 772 -50.74 26.85 -69.54
C LEU A 772 -51.74 27.97 -69.79
N SER A 773 -51.26 29.08 -70.35
CA SER A 773 -52.04 30.30 -70.60
C SER A 773 -52.03 30.73 -72.06
N THR A 774 -50.90 30.56 -72.75
CA THR A 774 -50.68 30.99 -74.14
C THR A 774 -50.97 29.87 -75.14
N GLY A 775 -50.65 28.63 -74.77
CA GLY A 775 -50.86 27.44 -75.62
C GLY A 775 -50.00 27.36 -76.87
N LEU A 776 -48.94 28.16 -76.99
CA LEU A 776 -47.95 28.09 -78.06
C LEU A 776 -46.57 28.05 -77.42
N ASP A 777 -45.87 26.91 -77.51
CA ASP A 777 -44.60 26.64 -76.81
C ASP A 777 -44.63 27.02 -75.30
N ASP A 778 -45.77 26.77 -74.65
CA ASP A 778 -46.01 27.22 -73.28
C ASP A 778 -45.41 26.24 -72.26
N SER A 779 -44.39 26.68 -71.51
CA SER A 779 -43.77 25.90 -70.43
C SER A 779 -44.22 26.31 -69.03
N GLY A 780 -45.23 27.18 -68.92
CA GLY A 780 -45.78 27.67 -67.65
C GLY A 780 -44.89 28.61 -66.85
N VAL A 781 -43.81 29.11 -67.45
CA VAL A 781 -42.93 30.14 -66.88
C VAL A 781 -43.09 31.42 -67.69
N VAL A 782 -43.42 32.54 -67.03
CA VAL A 782 -43.72 33.82 -67.69
C VAL A 782 -42.49 34.44 -68.37
N GLN A 783 -41.33 34.35 -67.71
CA GLN A 783 -40.04 34.77 -68.26
C GLN A 783 -38.96 33.77 -67.84
N MET A 784 -38.26 33.17 -68.80
CA MET A 784 -37.10 32.35 -68.49
C MET A 784 -35.92 33.24 -68.09
N SER A 785 -35.53 33.16 -66.82
CA SER A 785 -34.30 33.75 -66.32
C SER A 785 -33.32 32.64 -65.96
N PHE A 786 -32.15 32.63 -66.61
CA PHE A 786 -31.09 31.67 -66.29
C PHE A 786 -30.37 32.03 -64.97
N ASP A 787 -30.57 33.24 -64.44
CA ASP A 787 -30.05 33.69 -63.15
C ASP A 787 -30.94 33.26 -61.96
N ASP A 788 -32.14 32.76 -62.23
CA ASP A 788 -32.99 32.16 -61.21
C ASP A 788 -32.36 30.82 -60.80
N GLY A 789 -31.53 30.83 -59.74
CA GLY A 789 -30.80 29.64 -59.26
C GLY A 789 -31.66 28.48 -58.76
N ARG A 790 -32.96 28.47 -59.09
CA ARG A 790 -33.93 27.40 -58.83
C ARG A 790 -34.08 26.53 -60.08
N TYR A 791 -34.40 25.27 -59.87
CA TYR A 791 -34.76 24.38 -60.99
C TYR A 791 -36.08 24.83 -61.62
N PHE A 792 -36.15 24.83 -62.95
CA PHE A 792 -37.38 25.00 -63.70
C PHE A 792 -38.39 23.87 -63.39
N PRO A 793 -39.67 24.07 -63.70
CA PRO A 793 -40.66 23.01 -63.61
C PRO A 793 -40.22 21.78 -64.41
N PHE A 794 -40.29 20.60 -63.78
CA PHE A 794 -39.85 19.31 -64.32
C PHE A 794 -38.34 19.17 -64.59
N GLU A 795 -37.53 20.21 -64.43
CA GLU A 795 -36.08 20.12 -64.61
C GLU A 795 -35.48 19.08 -63.66
N GLY A 796 -34.73 18.14 -64.24
CA GLY A 796 -34.04 17.03 -63.58
C GLY A 796 -34.93 15.81 -63.27
N THR A 797 -36.24 15.85 -63.54
CA THR A 797 -37.11 14.66 -63.35
C THR A 797 -36.95 13.68 -64.52
N GLY A 798 -37.34 12.42 -64.31
CA GLY A 798 -37.14 11.38 -65.32
C GLY A 798 -37.94 11.64 -66.60
N ALA A 799 -37.31 11.44 -67.76
CA ALA A 799 -37.98 11.57 -69.05
C ALA A 799 -39.04 10.48 -69.26
N VAL A 800 -38.78 9.25 -68.84
CA VAL A 800 -39.80 8.20 -68.79
C VAL A 800 -40.79 8.56 -67.69
N SER A 801 -42.00 8.93 -68.06
CA SER A 801 -42.92 9.60 -67.14
C SER A 801 -44.39 9.50 -67.54
N SER A 802 -45.27 9.51 -66.54
CA SER A 802 -46.73 9.59 -66.71
C SER A 802 -47.20 11.02 -66.43
N TRP A 803 -48.18 11.46 -67.21
CA TRP A 803 -48.65 12.84 -67.22
C TRP A 803 -50.16 12.92 -67.20
N LEU A 804 -50.67 14.02 -66.65
CA LEU A 804 -52.08 14.38 -66.66
C LEU A 804 -52.22 15.81 -67.18
N LEU A 805 -52.86 15.96 -68.34
CA LEU A 805 -53.29 17.25 -68.84
C LEU A 805 -54.72 17.51 -68.37
N GLU A 806 -54.90 18.53 -67.56
CA GLU A 806 -56.18 18.91 -66.96
C GLU A 806 -56.63 20.26 -67.53
N PHE A 807 -57.89 20.35 -67.95
CA PHE A 807 -58.56 21.59 -68.35
C PHE A 807 -59.58 21.95 -67.28
N PRO A 808 -59.22 22.85 -66.33
CA PRO A 808 -60.18 23.35 -65.36
C PRO A 808 -61.37 23.99 -66.06
N ARG A 809 -62.57 23.76 -65.52
CA ARG A 809 -63.83 24.29 -66.05
C ARG A 809 -64.13 23.83 -67.50
N HIS A 810 -63.80 22.58 -67.83
CA HIS A 810 -64.02 21.98 -69.15
C HIS A 810 -65.46 22.17 -69.70
N GLY A 811 -66.48 22.22 -68.84
CA GLY A 811 -67.87 22.44 -69.23
C GLY A 811 -68.26 23.88 -69.60
N GLN A 812 -67.36 24.87 -69.52
CA GLN A 812 -67.65 26.24 -69.96
C GLN A 812 -67.54 26.40 -71.47
N ASP A 813 -68.40 27.25 -72.04
CA ASP A 813 -68.50 27.52 -73.49
C ASP A 813 -67.14 27.82 -74.14
N ASP A 814 -66.31 28.65 -73.50
CA ASP A 814 -64.97 28.98 -74.01
C ASP A 814 -64.01 27.78 -74.13
N GLN A 815 -64.09 26.83 -73.19
CA GLN A 815 -63.25 25.62 -73.19
C GLN A 815 -63.83 24.57 -74.14
N GLN A 816 -65.16 24.46 -74.22
CA GLN A 816 -65.85 23.63 -75.21
C GLN A 816 -65.51 24.08 -76.63
N ALA A 817 -65.52 25.39 -76.89
CA ALA A 817 -65.11 25.97 -78.17
C ALA A 817 -63.63 25.70 -78.48
N LEU A 818 -62.75 25.77 -77.48
CA LEU A 818 -61.35 25.37 -77.62
C LEU A 818 -61.22 23.90 -78.03
N PHE A 819 -61.95 22.98 -77.38
CA PHE A 819 -61.91 21.55 -77.73
C PHE A 819 -62.43 21.27 -79.14
N GLU A 820 -63.43 22.01 -79.61
CA GLU A 820 -63.96 21.90 -80.97
C GLU A 820 -62.99 22.42 -82.04
N ALA A 821 -62.27 23.51 -81.73
CA ALA A 821 -61.28 24.10 -82.63
C ALA A 821 -59.93 23.38 -82.60
N MET A 822 -59.69 22.50 -81.62
CA MET A 822 -58.41 21.85 -81.38
C MET A 822 -58.17 20.69 -82.34
N THR A 823 -57.07 20.79 -83.10
CA THR A 823 -56.71 19.78 -84.11
C THR A 823 -55.78 18.70 -83.57
N ASP A 824 -54.99 19.02 -82.55
CA ASP A 824 -54.02 18.17 -81.88
C ASP A 824 -53.63 18.80 -80.52
N ILE A 825 -52.89 18.07 -79.69
CA ILE A 825 -52.13 18.57 -78.54
C ILE A 825 -50.69 18.12 -78.74
N VAL A 826 -49.77 19.08 -78.85
CA VAL A 826 -48.35 18.81 -79.10
C VAL A 826 -47.55 19.12 -77.85
N ILE A 827 -46.79 18.16 -77.36
CA ILE A 827 -45.94 18.32 -76.18
C ILE A 827 -44.49 18.13 -76.58
N GLN A 828 -43.66 19.12 -76.27
CA GLN A 828 -42.22 19.05 -76.50
C GLN A 828 -41.51 18.77 -75.19
N PHE A 829 -40.87 17.60 -75.13
CA PHE A 829 -39.99 17.21 -74.05
C PHE A 829 -38.56 17.49 -74.47
N GLN A 830 -37.97 18.53 -73.89
CA GLN A 830 -36.53 18.76 -73.96
C GLN A 830 -35.90 18.00 -72.80
N TYR A 831 -34.95 17.13 -73.08
CA TYR A 831 -34.30 16.30 -72.07
C TYR A 831 -32.82 16.15 -72.36
N THR A 832 -32.07 15.78 -71.33
CA THR A 832 -30.66 15.43 -71.43
C THR A 832 -30.49 13.93 -71.26
N ALA A 833 -29.48 13.34 -71.89
CA ALA A 833 -29.17 11.92 -71.76
C ALA A 833 -27.66 11.66 -71.87
N VAL A 834 -27.23 10.47 -71.43
CA VAL A 834 -25.85 9.97 -71.53
C VAL A 834 -25.82 8.72 -72.39
N ASP A 835 -24.79 8.57 -73.20
CA ASP A 835 -24.57 7.37 -74.02
C ASP A 835 -24.08 6.21 -73.16
N GLY A 836 -24.84 5.11 -73.13
CA GLY A 836 -24.51 3.87 -72.42
C GLY A 836 -23.57 2.94 -73.17
N GLY A 837 -23.15 3.32 -74.37
CA GLY A 837 -22.21 2.57 -75.20
C GLY A 837 -22.89 1.58 -76.14
N ARG A 838 -22.09 1.05 -77.07
CA ARG A 838 -22.57 0.24 -78.21
C ARG A 838 -23.33 -1.03 -77.79
N GLN A 839 -22.90 -1.69 -76.72
CA GLN A 839 -23.54 -2.93 -76.26
C GLN A 839 -24.97 -2.67 -75.80
N LEU A 840 -25.17 -1.65 -74.96
CA LEU A 840 -26.50 -1.29 -74.47
C LEU A 840 -27.41 -0.87 -75.64
N ALA A 841 -26.89 -0.15 -76.63
CA ALA A 841 -27.66 0.20 -77.82
C ALA A 841 -28.13 -1.04 -78.60
N GLN A 842 -27.27 -2.05 -78.80
CA GLN A 842 -27.63 -3.29 -79.49
C GLN A 842 -28.68 -4.10 -78.72
N ASP A 843 -28.50 -4.27 -77.41
CA ASP A 843 -29.44 -5.03 -76.57
C ASP A 843 -30.84 -4.35 -76.58
N VAL A 844 -30.89 -3.02 -76.61
CA VAL A 844 -32.13 -2.24 -76.70
C VAL A 844 -32.76 -2.33 -78.10
N GLU A 845 -31.97 -2.33 -79.18
CA GLU A 845 -32.49 -2.56 -80.54
C GLU A 845 -33.14 -3.94 -80.67
N GLU A 846 -32.53 -4.98 -80.09
CA GLU A 846 -33.13 -6.33 -80.03
C GLU A 846 -34.44 -6.34 -79.24
N LEU A 847 -34.49 -5.63 -78.10
CA LEU A 847 -35.70 -5.46 -77.29
C LEU A 847 -36.84 -4.80 -78.07
N LEU A 848 -36.53 -3.75 -78.86
CA LEU A 848 -37.51 -3.05 -79.70
C LEU A 848 -38.06 -3.94 -80.82
N ASN A 849 -37.18 -4.70 -81.48
CA ASN A 849 -37.55 -5.60 -82.58
C ASN A 849 -38.42 -6.76 -82.09
N ALA A 850 -38.08 -7.38 -80.95
CA ALA A 850 -38.86 -8.47 -80.36
C ALA A 850 -40.30 -8.04 -80.00
N ALA A 851 -40.49 -6.79 -79.58
CA ALA A 851 -41.80 -6.24 -79.27
C ALA A 851 -42.64 -5.87 -80.52
N SER A 852 -42.05 -5.87 -81.72
CA SER A 852 -42.76 -5.64 -83.00
C SER A 852 -43.38 -6.91 -83.58
N GLU A 853 -42.79 -8.09 -83.30
CA GLU A 853 -43.30 -9.39 -83.77
C GLU A 853 -44.45 -9.94 -82.91
N SER A 854 -44.66 -9.43 -81.69
CA SER A 854 -45.69 -9.92 -80.75
C SER A 854 -47.05 -9.21 -80.85
N SER A 855 -47.30 -8.37 -81.87
CA SER A 855 -48.48 -7.48 -81.95
C SER A 855 -49.82 -8.16 -82.28
N ALA A 856 -49.99 -9.47 -82.03
CA ALA A 856 -51.22 -10.21 -82.34
C ALA A 856 -52.18 -10.43 -81.14
N ASN A 857 -51.86 -10.01 -79.92
CA ASN A 857 -52.82 -10.03 -78.79
C ASN A 857 -52.37 -9.17 -77.61
N PRO A 858 -53.09 -8.08 -77.23
CA PRO A 858 -52.89 -7.43 -75.95
C PRO A 858 -54.10 -7.59 -75.01
N SER A 859 -53.83 -8.03 -73.78
CA SER A 859 -54.75 -8.08 -72.63
C SER A 859 -54.60 -6.83 -71.74
N PRO A 860 -55.59 -6.48 -70.90
CA PRO A 860 -55.85 -5.10 -70.46
C PRO A 860 -55.05 -4.66 -69.22
N LEU A 861 -54.72 -3.37 -69.21
CA LEU A 861 -54.11 -2.61 -68.11
C LEU A 861 -55.03 -2.57 -66.87
N THR A 862 -54.50 -3.00 -65.72
CA THR A 862 -55.14 -2.78 -64.40
C THR A 862 -54.50 -1.60 -63.68
N HIS A 863 -55.37 -0.72 -63.21
CA HIS A 863 -55.13 0.41 -62.31
C HIS A 863 -54.18 0.08 -61.13
N LEU A 864 -53.10 0.85 -60.98
CA LEU A 864 -52.42 1.01 -59.70
C LEU A 864 -53.16 2.07 -58.88
N GLY A 865 -53.73 1.63 -57.76
CA GLY A 865 -54.47 2.43 -56.81
C GLY A 865 -53.58 3.41 -56.04
N ALA A 866 -54.16 4.58 -55.77
CA ALA A 866 -53.61 5.62 -54.93
C ALA A 866 -53.44 5.15 -53.47
N THR A 867 -52.21 5.17 -52.96
CA THR A 867 -51.94 5.12 -51.52
C THR A 867 -51.82 6.54 -50.98
N SER A 868 -52.65 6.83 -49.98
CA SER A 868 -52.74 8.07 -49.24
C SER A 868 -51.41 8.44 -48.55
N TYR A 869 -50.85 9.60 -48.90
CA TYR A 869 -49.86 10.27 -48.07
C TYR A 869 -50.57 10.98 -46.90
N ALA A 870 -50.50 10.38 -45.72
CA ALA A 870 -50.70 11.10 -44.46
C ALA A 870 -49.37 11.73 -44.04
N ARG A 871 -49.44 13.03 -43.79
CA ARG A 871 -48.42 13.95 -43.25
C ARG A 871 -47.33 13.30 -42.38
N VAL A 872 -46.08 13.54 -42.76
CA VAL A 872 -45.08 14.20 -41.91
C VAL A 872 -44.57 15.40 -42.68
#